data_AF-A0A942B9T3-F1
#
_entry.id   AF-A0A942B9T3-F1
#
_cell.length_a   1.000
_cell.length_b   1.000
_cell.length_c   1.000
_cell.angle_alpha   90.00
_cell.angle_beta   90.00
_cell.angle_gamma   90.00
#
_symmetry.space_group_name_H-M   'P 1'
#
loop_
_entity.id
_entity.type
_entity.pdbx_description
1 polymer ?
#
loop_
_entity_poly.entity_id
_entity_poly.type
_entity_poly.pdbx_seq_one_letter_code
_entity_poly.pdbx_strand_id
1 'polypeptide(L)'
;MLNIATALVAASLSQNGFRPPAVPLVTHDPYFSLWSRTDALTDGPVSHWTGTPQPIRSMVRVDGKAFRIMGAAPADLPAMTQTSVGVYPTRTVYRFEGGGIEVLLKFTTPMLPDDLDLFSRPASYISWTVRSLDGASHKVSVYFDASPVIAVNEPSQQVEWSKTQVGKLNLLRISSVDQPTLQKRGDNLRIDWGHLLIGTSGDAAIAAAPAKSFAETGMVGKTEPSKPTNAGKAPLAAISLSMGTIGKNRKTSHIVFGYDDEYSIQLMQNNLRPYWRRNGLDGNRMMALAEQEYAANVAKCEKFDSQLLADLVKTGGENYGRLGSLAYRQSFAAQKVVADANGQPLMFSKENFSNGCIATVDVLYPAAPQMLFFSPTLTKASLTPLMEYASSPRWKFPFAPHDMGTYPKANGQVYGGGEFTEDNQMPVEETGNMIILLAALAKVEGNADYSAKYWPVLTRWAKYLASKGFDPERQLCTDDFAGHLGHNVNLSIKAIVGLDSFAYLADKLGKKTDAATYHKLAKEFANRWVKEAKEGDHYRLAFDQPNTWSQKYNLVWDRLLGLNLFPSSVATEEMAYYRTKMHGYGLPLDNRRDYTKLDWEIWTATLTGKRDDFETILDPVIAFLNETPDRNPMSDWYDTVNAKQQGFQARSVVGGVFIKMLDTPFWKKYAARDKNTAKNWAKLPVPPKLTPILPISTQKAVDWRYVDATPGDGWSNAAFDDSNWNVAPAGFGEGDNRGGQIRTPWKTKDIWMRTTFDLGKVSAENVRLILAHDDGAEVYINGILAVHAPGAAGYDTYQLPKTVIASLKATGNVIAVHVHDDGGDRYADAGIAAVSK
;
A
#
# COMPACT_ATOMS: atom_id res chain seq x y z
N MET A 1 35.92 -8.11 -19.89
CA MET A 1 36.10 -6.74 -19.37
C MET A 1 34.78 -6.02 -19.05
N LEU A 2 33.71 -6.17 -19.85
CA LEU A 2 32.41 -5.52 -19.61
C LEU A 2 31.77 -5.86 -18.24
N ASN A 3 31.92 -7.10 -17.74
CA ASN A 3 31.40 -7.56 -16.44
C ASN A 3 32.16 -7.02 -15.21
N ILE A 4 33.42 -6.60 -15.37
CA ILE A 4 34.22 -6.06 -14.26
C ILE A 4 33.86 -4.59 -14.05
N ALA A 5 33.65 -3.83 -15.14
CA ALA A 5 33.20 -2.43 -15.07
C ALA A 5 31.79 -2.29 -14.46
N THR A 6 30.87 -3.22 -14.74
CA THR A 6 29.53 -3.21 -14.11
C THR A 6 29.56 -3.56 -12.63
N ALA A 7 30.44 -4.48 -12.22
CA ALA A 7 30.63 -4.83 -10.80
C ALA A 7 31.31 -3.69 -10.01
N LEU A 8 32.21 -2.92 -10.64
CA LEU A 8 32.87 -1.76 -10.02
C LEU A 8 31.91 -0.61 -9.77
N VAL A 9 30.96 -0.31 -10.68
CA VAL A 9 29.94 0.74 -10.47
C VAL A 9 28.97 0.37 -9.33
N ALA A 10 28.58 -0.90 -9.22
CA ALA A 10 27.73 -1.38 -8.13
C ALA A 10 28.47 -1.47 -6.77
N ALA A 11 29.80 -1.64 -6.78
CA ALA A 11 30.63 -1.64 -5.58
C ALA A 11 31.12 -0.23 -5.17
N SER A 12 31.16 0.74 -6.09
CA SER A 12 31.66 2.10 -5.85
C SER A 12 30.59 3.11 -5.47
N LEU A 13 29.30 2.81 -5.68
CA LEU A 13 28.21 3.58 -5.10
C LEU A 13 28.03 3.20 -3.62
N SER A 14 29.06 3.43 -2.81
CA SER A 14 28.82 3.72 -1.41
C SER A 14 27.88 4.94 -1.39
N GLN A 15 26.74 4.85 -0.73
CA GLN A 15 25.91 6.02 -0.43
C GLN A 15 26.61 6.95 0.61
N ASN A 16 27.94 7.08 0.53
CA ASN A 16 28.68 8.04 1.34
C ASN A 16 28.11 9.42 1.02
N GLY A 17 27.40 9.99 2.00
CA GLY A 17 26.80 11.31 1.92
C GLY A 17 25.33 11.38 1.52
N PHE A 18 24.63 10.28 1.20
CA PHE A 18 23.17 10.30 1.01
C PHE A 18 22.44 9.72 2.22
N ARG A 19 21.60 10.53 2.85
CA ARG A 19 20.78 10.16 4.01
C ARG A 19 19.33 9.95 3.54
N PRO A 20 18.86 8.70 3.34
CA PRO A 20 17.45 8.49 2.99
C PRO A 20 16.51 8.92 4.14
N PRO A 21 15.30 9.44 3.86
CA PRO A 21 14.34 9.86 4.88
C PRO A 21 14.00 8.74 5.88
N ALA A 22 13.75 7.55 5.36
CA ALA A 22 13.72 6.31 6.14
C ALA A 22 14.33 5.17 5.31
N VAL A 23 14.92 4.19 5.98
CA VAL A 23 15.59 3.06 5.35
C VAL A 23 14.66 1.84 5.33
N PRO A 24 14.31 1.27 4.17
CA PRO A 24 13.51 0.05 4.10
C PRO A 24 14.31 -1.16 4.60
N LEU A 25 13.77 -1.91 5.56
CA LEU A 25 14.41 -3.11 6.10
C LEU A 25 13.73 -4.38 5.58
N VAL A 26 12.45 -4.56 5.88
CA VAL A 26 11.64 -5.69 5.43
C VAL A 26 10.34 -5.14 4.87
N THR A 27 10.13 -5.22 3.56
CA THR A 27 9.01 -4.54 2.89
C THR A 27 8.36 -5.48 1.89
N HIS A 28 7.16 -5.99 2.18
CA HIS A 28 6.42 -6.91 1.29
C HIS A 28 5.09 -6.33 0.84
N ASP A 29 4.31 -5.79 1.77
CA ASP A 29 2.95 -5.28 1.53
C ASP A 29 2.55 -4.27 2.63
N PRO A 30 1.36 -3.63 2.54
CA PRO A 30 0.95 -2.59 3.50
C PRO A 30 0.86 -3.04 4.97
N TYR A 31 0.91 -4.33 5.27
CA TYR A 31 0.87 -4.87 6.62
C TYR A 31 2.23 -5.37 7.12
N PHE A 32 3.07 -5.90 6.23
CA PHE A 32 4.40 -6.39 6.56
C PHE A 32 5.49 -5.51 5.93
N SER A 33 5.69 -4.34 6.56
CA SER A 33 6.57 -3.28 6.05
C SER A 33 7.25 -2.50 7.18
N LEU A 34 8.51 -2.85 7.44
CA LEU A 34 9.38 -2.41 8.53
C LEU A 34 10.51 -1.50 8.02
N TRP A 35 10.72 -0.39 8.72
CA TRP A 35 11.59 0.71 8.33
C TRP A 35 12.43 1.21 9.52
N SER A 36 13.66 1.63 9.24
CA SER A 36 14.45 2.44 10.16
C SER A 36 14.19 3.92 9.88
N ARG A 37 13.72 4.63 10.91
CA ARG A 37 13.42 6.08 10.89
C ARG A 37 14.53 6.88 11.57
N THR A 38 15.77 6.39 11.55
CA THR A 38 16.90 6.97 12.27
C THR A 38 18.15 7.04 11.40
N ASP A 39 19.11 7.89 11.77
CA ASP A 39 20.40 7.99 11.08
C ASP A 39 21.28 6.78 11.33
N ALA A 40 21.49 6.39 12.60
CA ALA A 40 22.04 5.10 12.92
C ALA A 40 20.93 4.10 13.28
N LEU A 41 21.08 2.86 12.81
CA LEU A 41 20.13 1.77 13.06
C LEU A 41 19.98 1.43 14.56
N THR A 42 20.91 1.90 15.39
CA THR A 42 20.96 1.73 16.84
C THR A 42 20.29 2.86 17.64
N ASP A 43 19.83 3.93 16.99
CA ASP A 43 19.35 5.13 17.70
C ASP A 43 17.89 5.04 18.16
N GLY A 44 17.11 4.14 17.54
CA GLY A 44 15.68 4.04 17.82
C GLY A 44 15.10 2.68 17.44
N PRO A 45 13.81 2.45 17.71
CA PRO A 45 13.13 1.24 17.29
C PRO A 45 12.96 1.21 15.77
N VAL A 46 12.96 0.00 15.21
CA VAL A 46 12.35 -0.24 13.90
C VAL A 46 10.84 -0.03 14.02
N SER A 47 10.25 0.61 13.01
CA SER A 47 8.83 0.93 12.98
C SER A 47 8.16 0.39 11.72
N HIS A 48 6.86 0.16 11.82
CA HIS A 48 6.01 0.00 10.65
C HIS A 48 6.03 1.29 9.81
N TRP A 49 5.68 1.22 8.52
CA TRP A 49 5.64 2.41 7.66
C TRP A 49 4.75 3.52 8.22
N THR A 50 3.71 3.20 9.01
CA THR A 50 2.83 4.16 9.69
C THR A 50 3.53 5.01 10.75
N GLY A 51 4.65 4.56 11.30
CA GLY A 51 5.33 5.21 12.43
C GLY A 51 5.22 4.42 13.72
N THR A 52 4.22 3.54 13.81
CA THR A 52 4.02 2.65 14.97
C THR A 52 5.26 1.78 15.20
N PRO A 53 5.84 1.78 16.41
CA PRO A 53 6.99 0.92 16.71
C PRO A 53 6.64 -0.56 16.51
N GLN A 54 7.51 -1.26 15.78
CA GLN A 54 7.45 -2.70 15.55
C GLN A 54 8.86 -3.27 15.75
N PRO A 55 9.36 -3.29 17.00
CA PRO A 55 10.77 -3.46 17.25
C PRO A 55 11.28 -4.83 16.82
N ILE A 56 12.30 -4.80 15.96
CA ILE A 56 13.28 -5.87 15.79
C ILE A 56 14.63 -5.34 16.26
N ARG A 57 15.45 -6.18 16.88
CA ARG A 57 16.76 -5.81 17.42
C ARG A 57 17.82 -6.79 17.00
N SER A 58 19.07 -6.33 17.00
CA SER A 58 20.21 -7.21 16.75
C SER A 58 21.45 -6.74 17.50
N MET A 59 22.26 -7.72 17.92
CA MET A 59 23.54 -7.52 18.58
C MET A 59 24.58 -8.47 18.01
N VAL A 60 25.85 -8.12 18.17
CA VAL A 60 26.99 -8.99 17.93
C VAL A 60 27.81 -9.11 19.20
N ARG A 61 28.32 -10.31 19.48
CA ARG A 61 29.19 -10.57 20.62
C ARG A 61 30.55 -11.04 20.13
N VAL A 62 31.61 -10.31 20.49
CA VAL A 62 32.99 -10.50 20.04
C VAL A 62 33.87 -10.74 21.26
N ASP A 63 34.49 -11.92 21.35
CA ASP A 63 35.43 -12.29 22.41
C ASP A 63 34.94 -12.03 23.84
N GLY A 64 33.63 -12.19 24.07
CA GLY A 64 33.05 -11.90 25.39
C GLY A 64 32.13 -10.69 25.43
N LYS A 65 32.35 -9.70 24.55
CA LYS A 65 31.76 -8.36 24.65
C LYS A 65 30.65 -8.17 23.64
N ALA A 66 29.48 -7.74 24.09
CA ALA A 66 28.32 -7.49 23.24
C ALA A 66 28.25 -6.03 22.77
N PHE A 67 27.83 -5.83 21.52
CA PHE A 67 27.58 -4.54 20.91
C PHE A 67 26.21 -4.55 20.23
N ARG A 68 25.44 -3.48 20.38
CA ARG A 68 24.22 -3.27 19.60
C ARG A 68 24.56 -2.91 18.16
N ILE A 69 23.82 -3.47 17.22
CA ILE A 69 23.88 -3.12 15.80
C ILE A 69 22.50 -2.80 15.22
N MET A 70 21.42 -3.02 15.97
CA MET A 70 20.07 -2.57 15.62
C MET A 70 19.21 -2.41 16.88
N GLY A 71 18.52 -1.28 16.97
CA GLY A 71 17.67 -0.90 18.10
C GLY A 71 18.41 -0.20 19.25
N ALA A 72 17.65 0.60 20.01
CA ALA A 72 18.17 1.40 21.12
C ALA A 72 18.38 0.62 22.44
N ALA A 73 17.79 -0.57 22.57
CA ALA A 73 17.84 -1.38 23.79
C ALA A 73 18.65 -2.68 23.58
N PRO A 74 19.37 -3.18 24.60
CA PRO A 74 19.56 -2.60 25.94
C PRO A 74 20.46 -1.35 25.93
N ALA A 75 20.06 -0.28 26.63
CA ALA A 75 20.75 1.02 26.58
C ALA A 75 22.15 1.00 27.23
N ASP A 76 22.40 0.05 28.13
CA ASP A 76 23.67 -0.18 28.83
C ASP A 76 24.73 -0.86 27.96
N LEU A 77 24.35 -1.40 26.79
CA LEU A 77 25.28 -1.98 25.84
C LEU A 77 25.77 -0.93 24.81
N PRO A 78 27.08 -0.92 24.50
CA PRO A 78 27.63 0.00 23.51
C PRO A 78 27.06 -0.28 22.12
N ALA A 79 26.76 0.76 21.35
CA ALA A 79 26.50 0.63 19.92
C ALA A 79 27.81 0.43 19.16
N MET A 80 27.86 -0.53 18.25
CA MET A 80 28.97 -0.65 17.30
C MET A 80 28.90 0.52 16.31
N THR A 81 30.05 1.06 15.91
CA THR A 81 30.09 2.23 15.02
C THR A 81 29.52 1.87 13.65
N GLN A 82 28.40 2.49 13.27
CA GLN A 82 27.86 2.40 11.91
C GLN A 82 28.71 3.28 10.98
N THR A 83 29.33 2.67 9.97
CA THR A 83 30.23 3.38 9.03
C THR A 83 29.56 3.69 7.70
N SER A 84 28.52 2.94 7.31
CA SER A 84 27.73 3.24 6.10
C SER A 84 26.39 2.50 6.10
N VAL A 85 25.43 3.02 5.35
CA VAL A 85 24.22 2.31 4.89
C VAL A 85 24.16 2.39 3.38
N GLY A 86 23.75 1.30 2.71
CA GLY A 86 23.48 1.27 1.28
C GLY A 86 22.11 0.69 1.00
N VAL A 87 21.27 1.46 0.30
CA VAL A 87 19.93 1.05 -0.13
C VAL A 87 19.95 0.68 -1.61
N TYR A 88 19.60 -0.57 -1.90
CA TYR A 88 19.49 -1.16 -3.23
C TYR A 88 18.03 -1.59 -3.50
N PRO A 89 17.66 -1.87 -4.76
CA PRO A 89 16.31 -2.27 -5.11
C PRO A 89 15.76 -3.46 -4.33
N THR A 90 16.54 -4.47 -3.95
CA THR A 90 16.04 -5.63 -3.18
C THR A 90 16.73 -5.81 -1.84
N ARG A 91 17.71 -4.95 -1.52
CA ARG A 91 18.56 -5.11 -0.35
C ARG A 91 18.88 -3.80 0.35
N THR A 92 19.03 -3.86 1.65
CA THR A 92 19.65 -2.82 2.47
C THR A 92 20.88 -3.41 3.16
N VAL A 93 22.01 -2.71 3.11
CA VAL A 93 23.28 -3.18 3.69
C VAL A 93 23.83 -2.11 4.62
N TYR A 94 23.84 -2.39 5.92
CA TYR A 94 24.54 -1.60 6.92
C TYR A 94 25.95 -2.17 7.14
N ARG A 95 26.93 -1.29 7.34
CA ARG A 95 28.29 -1.65 7.74
C ARG A 95 28.55 -1.11 9.14
N PHE A 96 29.10 -1.98 9.98
CA PHE A 96 29.53 -1.65 11.33
C PHE A 96 30.98 -2.08 11.54
N GLU A 97 31.70 -1.33 12.35
CA GLU A 97 33.08 -1.63 12.76
C GLU A 97 33.22 -1.48 14.27
N GLY A 98 33.89 -2.44 14.91
CA GLY A 98 34.14 -2.41 16.34
C GLY A 98 34.62 -3.77 16.87
N GLY A 99 35.35 -3.75 17.99
CA GLY A 99 35.86 -4.96 18.61
C GLY A 99 36.82 -5.78 17.73
N GLY A 100 37.54 -5.14 16.80
CA GLY A 100 38.47 -5.80 15.87
C GLY A 100 37.83 -6.40 14.61
N ILE A 101 36.50 -6.28 14.45
CA ILE A 101 35.76 -6.86 13.32
C ILE A 101 34.95 -5.83 12.53
N GLU A 102 34.59 -6.22 11.31
CA GLU A 102 33.57 -5.58 10.50
C GLU A 102 32.34 -6.48 10.42
N VAL A 103 31.15 -5.91 10.60
CA VAL A 103 29.87 -6.60 10.41
C VAL A 103 29.10 -5.93 9.28
N LEU A 104 28.74 -6.69 8.24
CA LEU A 104 27.71 -6.30 7.30
C LEU A 104 26.37 -6.92 7.73
N LEU A 105 25.44 -6.08 8.13
CA LEU A 105 24.05 -6.48 8.40
C LEU A 105 23.23 -6.21 7.13
N LYS A 106 22.78 -7.28 6.47
CA LYS A 106 22.02 -7.18 5.22
C LYS A 106 20.58 -7.64 5.42
N PHE A 107 19.66 -6.83 4.93
CA PHE A 107 18.24 -7.18 4.76
C PHE A 107 17.99 -7.43 3.28
N THR A 108 17.50 -8.60 2.92
CA THR A 108 17.19 -8.97 1.53
C THR A 108 15.72 -9.38 1.44
N THR A 109 14.96 -8.66 0.63
CA THR A 109 13.55 -8.94 0.34
C THR A 109 13.43 -9.27 -1.16
N PRO A 110 13.27 -10.54 -1.55
CA PRO A 110 13.27 -10.97 -2.94
C PRO A 110 12.02 -10.58 -3.76
N MET A 111 11.68 -9.29 -3.83
CA MET A 111 10.60 -8.78 -4.68
C MET A 111 11.07 -8.67 -6.14
N LEU A 112 11.10 -9.80 -6.84
CA LEU A 112 11.53 -9.92 -8.25
C LEU A 112 10.33 -10.14 -9.18
N PRO A 113 9.88 -9.12 -9.96
CA PRO A 113 8.65 -9.18 -10.76
C PRO A 113 8.62 -10.23 -11.87
N ASP A 114 9.78 -10.76 -12.27
CA ASP A 114 9.90 -11.85 -13.23
C ASP A 114 9.58 -13.25 -12.64
N ASP A 115 9.38 -13.34 -11.32
CA ASP A 115 9.02 -14.54 -10.59
C ASP A 115 7.93 -14.21 -9.55
N LEU A 116 6.65 -14.32 -9.93
CA LEU A 116 5.54 -13.91 -9.05
C LEU A 116 5.38 -14.77 -7.79
N ASP A 117 5.83 -16.02 -7.83
CA ASP A 117 5.86 -16.88 -6.66
C ASP A 117 6.83 -16.34 -5.62
N LEU A 118 8.04 -15.95 -6.06
CA LEU A 118 9.04 -15.34 -5.19
C LEU A 118 8.64 -13.91 -4.78
N PHE A 119 8.12 -13.10 -5.72
CA PHE A 119 7.68 -11.72 -5.48
C PHE A 119 6.60 -11.62 -4.41
N SER A 120 5.61 -12.52 -4.45
CA SER A 120 4.50 -12.51 -3.50
C SER A 120 4.78 -13.24 -2.20
N ARG A 121 5.92 -13.94 -2.09
CA ARG A 121 6.30 -14.72 -0.90
C ARG A 121 6.83 -13.80 0.21
N PRO A 122 6.14 -13.69 1.35
CA PRO A 122 6.49 -12.78 2.45
C PRO A 122 7.64 -13.31 3.32
N ALA A 123 8.77 -13.65 2.71
CA ALA A 123 9.99 -14.11 3.37
C ALA A 123 11.18 -13.21 3.00
N SER A 124 11.77 -12.60 4.01
CA SER A 124 13.02 -11.84 3.91
C SER A 124 14.17 -12.58 4.57
N TYR A 125 15.38 -12.32 4.11
CA TYR A 125 16.60 -12.79 4.75
C TYR A 125 17.27 -11.67 5.53
N ILE A 126 17.61 -11.93 6.79
CA ILE A 126 18.45 -11.05 7.60
C ILE A 126 19.77 -11.79 7.80
N SER A 127 20.88 -11.21 7.33
CA SER A 127 22.19 -11.87 7.33
C SER A 127 23.28 -11.00 7.91
N TRP A 128 24.20 -11.64 8.65
CA TRP A 128 25.40 -11.05 9.22
C TRP A 128 26.60 -11.61 8.47
N THR A 129 27.36 -10.75 7.80
CA THR A 129 28.63 -11.14 7.16
C THR A 129 29.79 -10.48 7.88
N VAL A 130 30.65 -11.27 8.49
CA VAL A 130 31.68 -10.80 9.44
C VAL A 130 33.08 -11.17 8.97
N ARG A 131 34.05 -10.27 9.18
CA ARG A 131 35.50 -10.52 9.01
C ARG A 131 36.30 -9.78 10.09
N SER A 132 37.50 -10.26 10.40
CA SER A 132 38.50 -9.50 11.18
C SER A 132 39.04 -8.32 10.36
N LEU A 133 39.29 -7.21 11.05
CA LEU A 133 39.95 -6.00 10.53
C LEU A 133 41.41 -5.87 11.00
N ASP A 134 41.74 -6.47 12.15
CA ASP A 134 43.06 -6.37 12.81
C ASP A 134 43.99 -7.56 12.51
N GLY A 135 43.52 -8.55 11.76
CA GLY A 135 44.26 -9.77 11.44
C GLY A 135 44.22 -10.83 12.54
N ALA A 136 43.64 -10.54 13.71
CA ALA A 136 43.43 -11.51 14.78
C ALA A 136 42.24 -12.43 14.47
N SER A 137 42.15 -13.51 15.23
CA SER A 137 40.99 -14.41 15.20
C SER A 137 40.05 -14.09 16.34
N HIS A 138 38.77 -13.87 16.05
CA HIS A 138 37.75 -13.51 17.04
C HIS A 138 36.67 -14.56 17.15
N LYS A 139 36.22 -14.87 18.36
CA LYS A 139 35.02 -15.69 18.58
C LYS A 139 33.78 -14.80 18.47
N VAL A 140 32.93 -15.09 17.49
CA VAL A 140 31.75 -14.25 17.18
C VAL A 140 30.46 -15.06 17.30
N SER A 141 29.46 -14.46 17.94
CA SER A 141 28.06 -14.88 17.87
C SER A 141 27.16 -13.67 17.60
N VAL A 142 26.02 -13.91 16.96
CA VAL A 142 25.03 -12.86 16.64
C VAL A 142 23.69 -13.17 17.27
N TYR A 143 22.92 -12.12 17.50
CA TYR A 143 21.63 -12.13 18.14
C TYR A 143 20.61 -11.36 17.31
N PHE A 144 19.37 -11.84 17.35
CA PHE A 144 18.23 -11.10 16.83
C PHE A 144 17.00 -11.39 17.70
N ASP A 145 16.14 -10.39 17.85
CA ASP A 145 14.80 -10.61 18.39
C ASP A 145 13.74 -9.78 17.67
N ALA A 146 12.51 -10.23 17.78
CA ALA A 146 11.32 -9.53 17.31
C ALA A 146 10.29 -9.40 18.42
N SER A 147 9.68 -8.22 18.51
CA SER A 147 8.59 -7.94 19.42
C SER A 147 7.27 -8.58 18.95
N PRO A 148 6.46 -9.14 19.86
CA PRO A 148 5.14 -9.66 19.52
C PRO A 148 4.15 -8.63 18.96
N VAL A 149 4.40 -7.33 19.15
CA VAL A 149 3.55 -6.25 18.60
C VAL A 149 3.50 -6.22 17.07
N ILE A 150 4.41 -6.94 16.39
CA ILE A 150 4.40 -7.07 14.92
C ILE A 150 3.18 -7.86 14.43
N ALA A 151 2.61 -8.75 15.27
CA ALA A 151 1.49 -9.62 14.93
C ALA A 151 0.12 -9.05 15.35
N VAL A 152 0.06 -7.79 15.79
CA VAL A 152 -1.16 -7.13 16.27
C VAL A 152 -1.24 -5.68 15.80
N ASN A 153 -2.45 -5.14 15.79
CA ASN A 153 -2.66 -3.72 15.53
C ASN A 153 -2.27 -2.90 16.76
N GLU A 154 -2.81 -3.24 17.93
CA GLU A 154 -2.56 -2.53 19.18
C GLU A 154 -1.79 -3.37 20.21
N PRO A 155 -0.85 -2.78 20.98
CA PRO A 155 -0.07 -3.51 21.99
C PRO A 155 -0.90 -4.16 23.12
N SER A 156 -2.16 -3.76 23.30
CA SER A 156 -3.09 -4.33 24.27
C SER A 156 -3.68 -5.67 23.85
N GLN A 157 -3.65 -6.00 22.55
CA GLN A 157 -4.18 -7.26 22.03
C GLN A 157 -3.40 -8.47 22.56
N GLN A 158 -4.11 -9.58 22.78
CA GLN A 158 -3.50 -10.82 23.25
C GLN A 158 -2.73 -11.51 22.13
N VAL A 159 -1.55 -12.02 22.46
CA VAL A 159 -0.75 -12.87 21.58
C VAL A 159 -0.45 -14.21 22.21
N GLU A 160 -0.31 -15.22 21.36
CA GLU A 160 0.22 -16.54 21.69
C GLU A 160 1.46 -16.83 20.87
N TRP A 161 2.27 -17.81 21.32
CA TRP A 161 3.50 -18.17 20.63
C TRP A 161 3.78 -19.67 20.71
N SER A 162 4.59 -20.13 19.76
CA SER A 162 5.10 -21.49 19.78
C SER A 162 6.50 -21.56 19.19
N LYS A 163 7.21 -22.63 19.55
CA LYS A 163 8.45 -23.05 18.92
C LYS A 163 8.24 -24.45 18.36
N THR A 164 8.57 -24.65 17.09
CA THR A 164 8.54 -25.95 16.44
C THR A 164 9.79 -26.16 15.60
N GLN A 165 10.02 -27.39 15.16
CA GLN A 165 11.08 -27.71 14.21
C GLN A 165 10.47 -27.93 12.83
N VAL A 166 10.94 -27.20 11.82
CA VAL A 166 10.52 -27.38 10.42
C VAL A 166 11.76 -27.61 9.56
N GLY A 167 11.95 -28.85 9.12
CA GLY A 167 13.19 -29.25 8.45
C GLY A 167 14.41 -28.94 9.33
N LYS A 168 15.32 -28.10 8.82
CA LYS A 168 16.54 -27.67 9.54
C LYS A 168 16.35 -26.44 10.42
N LEU A 169 15.17 -25.82 10.39
CA LEU A 169 14.90 -24.58 11.12
C LEU A 169 14.23 -24.85 12.47
N ASN A 170 14.77 -24.24 13.52
CA ASN A 170 13.95 -23.85 14.65
C ASN A 170 13.04 -22.71 14.19
N LEU A 171 11.73 -22.93 14.22
CA LEU A 171 10.72 -21.97 13.80
C LEU A 171 10.00 -21.42 15.02
N LEU A 172 10.12 -20.11 15.24
CA LEU A 172 9.32 -19.36 16.20
C LEU A 172 8.09 -18.81 15.48
N ARG A 173 6.93 -18.94 16.11
CA ARG A 173 5.66 -18.39 15.65
C ARG A 173 5.06 -17.49 16.72
N ILE A 174 4.61 -16.30 16.34
CA ILE A 174 3.78 -15.42 17.17
C ILE A 174 2.48 -15.12 16.41
N SER A 175 1.36 -15.18 17.11
CA SER A 175 0.02 -14.92 16.55
C SER A 175 -0.80 -14.04 17.47
N SER A 176 -1.66 -13.18 16.92
CA SER A 176 -2.82 -12.66 17.65
C SER A 176 -3.74 -13.81 18.07
N VAL A 177 -4.35 -13.73 19.25
CA VAL A 177 -5.29 -14.78 19.72
C VAL A 177 -6.64 -14.69 19.00
N ASP A 178 -7.14 -13.48 18.77
CA ASP A 178 -8.51 -13.26 18.29
C ASP A 178 -8.70 -13.57 16.80
N GLN A 179 -7.62 -13.43 16.02
CA GLN A 179 -7.60 -13.70 14.57
C GLN A 179 -8.76 -13.04 13.77
N PRO A 180 -9.01 -11.72 13.91
CA PRO A 180 -10.09 -10.99 13.22
C PRO A 180 -9.79 -10.79 11.71
N THR A 181 -9.65 -11.90 10.99
CA THR A 181 -9.22 -11.96 9.59
C THR A 181 -10.06 -11.04 8.70
N LEU A 182 -9.41 -10.03 8.12
CA LEU A 182 -10.01 -9.06 7.19
C LEU A 182 -11.23 -8.29 7.75
N GLN A 183 -11.35 -8.18 9.08
CA GLN A 183 -12.48 -7.46 9.70
C GLN A 183 -12.25 -5.94 9.69
N LYS A 184 -11.03 -5.50 10.00
CA LYS A 184 -10.61 -4.09 10.01
C LYS A 184 -10.29 -3.59 8.60
N ARG A 185 -10.55 -2.31 8.34
CA ARG A 185 -10.20 -1.61 7.09
C ARG A 185 -9.91 -0.15 7.37
N GLY A 186 -9.18 0.51 6.48
CA GLY A 186 -8.88 1.93 6.59
C GLY A 186 -7.39 2.23 6.74
N ASP A 187 -7.14 3.47 7.11
CA ASP A 187 -5.80 4.00 7.19
C ASP A 187 -5.15 3.80 8.57
N ASN A 188 -3.83 3.95 8.63
CA ASN A 188 -3.06 3.78 9.86
C ASN A 188 -3.31 2.44 10.58
N LEU A 189 -3.55 1.35 9.85
CA LEU A 189 -3.75 0.01 10.40
C LEU A 189 -2.51 -0.87 10.23
N ARG A 190 -2.27 -1.71 11.23
CA ARG A 190 -1.34 -2.84 11.17
C ARG A 190 -2.16 -4.13 11.18
N ILE A 191 -1.54 -5.23 10.78
CA ILE A 191 -2.20 -6.53 10.77
C ILE A 191 -2.40 -7.06 12.19
N ASP A 192 -3.52 -7.74 12.42
CA ASP A 192 -3.82 -8.37 13.70
C ASP A 192 -4.39 -9.79 13.57
N TRP A 193 -4.16 -10.43 12.42
CA TRP A 193 -4.40 -11.85 12.15
C TRP A 193 -3.19 -12.49 11.48
N GLY A 194 -3.20 -13.81 11.32
CA GLY A 194 -2.08 -14.57 10.78
C GLY A 194 -0.93 -14.72 11.79
N HIS A 195 0.27 -14.94 11.25
CA HIS A 195 1.42 -15.42 12.01
C HIS A 195 2.72 -14.73 11.60
N LEU A 196 3.42 -14.14 12.57
CA LEU A 196 4.83 -13.81 12.43
C LEU A 196 5.67 -15.10 12.54
N LEU A 197 6.61 -15.30 11.63
CA LEU A 197 7.45 -16.50 11.52
C LEU A 197 8.94 -16.13 11.49
N ILE A 198 9.73 -16.78 12.35
CA ILE A 198 11.18 -16.58 12.41
C ILE A 198 11.88 -17.93 12.38
N GLY A 199 12.56 -18.22 11.28
CA GLY A 199 13.29 -19.46 11.05
C GLY A 199 14.80 -19.26 11.23
N THR A 200 15.42 -20.12 12.03
CA THR A 200 16.88 -20.10 12.25
C THR A 200 17.45 -21.52 12.34
N SER A 201 18.69 -21.72 11.89
CA SER A 201 19.46 -22.94 12.19
C SER A 201 20.15 -22.89 13.56
N GLY A 202 20.10 -21.74 14.25
CA GLY A 202 20.71 -21.50 15.55
C GLY A 202 19.80 -21.83 16.72
N ASP A 203 20.21 -21.35 17.90
CA ASP A 203 19.37 -21.39 19.09
C ASP A 203 18.21 -20.38 18.96
N ALA A 204 17.07 -20.72 19.55
CA ALA A 204 15.84 -19.97 19.42
C ALA A 204 14.97 -20.15 20.67
N ALA A 205 14.42 -19.07 21.20
CA ALA A 205 13.53 -19.08 22.34
C ALA A 205 12.51 -17.95 22.27
N ILE A 206 11.36 -18.16 22.90
CA ILE A 206 10.47 -17.05 23.28
C ILE A 206 10.79 -16.70 24.73
N ALA A 207 11.40 -15.55 25.01
CA ALA A 207 11.98 -15.24 26.32
C ALA A 207 11.70 -13.80 26.78
N ALA A 208 11.63 -13.58 28.10
CA ALA A 208 11.32 -12.26 28.67
C ALA A 208 12.48 -11.24 28.54
N ALA A 209 13.73 -11.66 28.77
CA ALA A 209 14.92 -10.80 28.70
C ALA A 209 16.09 -11.40 27.87
N PRO A 210 15.83 -11.86 26.63
CA PRO A 210 16.81 -12.61 25.83
C PRO A 210 18.07 -11.80 25.50
N ALA A 211 17.96 -10.49 25.28
CA ALA A 211 19.12 -9.66 24.97
C ALA A 211 20.17 -9.64 26.10
N LYS A 212 19.72 -9.54 27.36
CA LYS A 212 20.63 -9.59 28.52
C LYS A 212 21.30 -10.97 28.63
N SER A 213 20.50 -12.04 28.50
CA SER A 213 21.02 -13.41 28.50
C SER A 213 22.08 -13.63 27.41
N PHE A 214 21.85 -13.09 26.22
CA PHE A 214 22.80 -13.19 25.12
C PHE A 214 24.08 -12.39 25.38
N ALA A 215 23.98 -11.18 25.92
CA ALA A 215 25.15 -10.38 26.22
C ALA A 215 26.09 -11.10 27.21
N GLU A 216 25.52 -11.70 28.26
CA GLU A 216 26.25 -12.42 29.30
C GLU A 216 26.82 -13.75 28.78
N THR A 217 25.99 -14.56 28.11
CA THR A 217 26.28 -15.98 27.86
C THR A 217 26.47 -16.36 26.39
N GLY A 218 26.00 -15.54 25.45
CA GLY A 218 25.89 -15.87 24.03
C GLY A 218 24.66 -16.70 23.66
N MET A 219 23.74 -16.97 24.60
CA MET A 219 22.50 -17.73 24.39
C MET A 219 21.25 -16.87 24.65
N VAL A 220 20.09 -17.24 24.10
CA VAL A 220 18.84 -16.45 24.22
C VAL A 220 17.97 -16.79 25.42
N GLY A 221 18.40 -17.72 26.27
CA GLY A 221 17.65 -18.18 27.43
C GLY A 221 16.69 -19.33 27.09
N LYS A 222 15.68 -19.54 27.95
CA LYS A 222 14.71 -20.63 27.81
C LYS A 222 13.39 -20.12 27.23
N THR A 223 12.65 -21.02 26.60
CA THR A 223 11.30 -20.71 26.10
C THR A 223 10.32 -20.63 27.26
N GLU A 224 9.61 -19.51 27.35
CA GLU A 224 8.52 -19.31 28.28
C GLU A 224 7.28 -20.14 27.87
N PRO A 225 6.57 -20.75 28.83
CA PRO A 225 5.33 -21.47 28.55
C PRO A 225 4.32 -20.57 27.82
N SER A 226 3.64 -21.14 26.82
CA SER A 226 2.63 -20.42 26.04
C SER A 226 1.42 -20.07 26.92
N LYS A 227 1.33 -18.81 27.33
CA LYS A 227 0.13 -18.22 27.94
C LYS A 227 -0.19 -16.93 27.20
N PRO A 228 -1.42 -16.77 26.68
CA PRO A 228 -1.86 -15.50 26.11
C PRO A 228 -1.51 -14.31 26.99
N THR A 229 -0.86 -13.32 26.41
CA THR A 229 -0.42 -12.10 27.10
C THR A 229 -0.58 -10.91 26.16
N ASN A 230 -0.79 -9.69 26.70
CA ASN A 230 -0.78 -8.47 25.89
C ASN A 230 0.54 -8.37 25.10
N ALA A 231 0.47 -8.11 23.80
CA ALA A 231 1.62 -8.06 22.91
C ALA A 231 2.75 -7.13 23.40
N GLY A 232 2.38 -5.97 23.97
CA GLY A 232 3.33 -5.01 24.53
C GLY A 232 4.09 -5.46 25.78
N LYS A 233 3.64 -6.55 26.43
CA LYS A 233 4.25 -7.14 27.64
C LYS A 233 4.73 -8.58 27.42
N ALA A 234 4.45 -9.16 26.25
CA ALA A 234 4.75 -10.54 25.94
C ALA A 234 6.27 -10.76 25.78
N PRO A 235 6.76 -11.98 26.08
CA PRO A 235 8.14 -12.35 25.82
C PRO A 235 8.49 -12.26 24.32
N LEU A 236 9.75 -12.02 24.04
CA LEU A 236 10.27 -11.71 22.71
C LEU A 236 10.68 -13.00 21.99
N ALA A 237 10.43 -13.07 20.69
CA ALA A 237 10.97 -14.14 19.86
C ALA A 237 12.43 -13.85 19.55
N ALA A 238 13.35 -14.59 20.15
CA ALA A 238 14.78 -14.34 20.09
C ALA A 238 15.56 -15.53 19.55
N ILE A 239 16.65 -15.23 18.86
CA ILE A 239 17.57 -16.21 18.28
C ILE A 239 19.02 -15.85 18.62
N SER A 240 19.88 -16.87 18.67
CA SER A 240 21.31 -16.68 18.60
C SER A 240 21.98 -17.66 17.65
N LEU A 241 23.00 -17.18 16.94
CA LEU A 241 23.78 -17.95 15.99
C LEU A 241 25.26 -17.83 16.37
N SER A 242 25.92 -18.98 16.57
CA SER A 242 27.38 -19.02 16.69
C SER A 242 27.99 -18.95 15.30
N MET A 243 28.87 -17.98 15.06
CA MET A 243 29.67 -17.90 13.83
C MET A 243 31.06 -18.54 13.99
N GLY A 244 31.35 -19.06 15.19
CA GLY A 244 32.64 -19.65 15.56
C GLY A 244 33.76 -18.62 15.53
N THR A 245 34.96 -19.08 15.13
CA THR A 245 36.14 -18.21 14.99
C THR A 245 36.16 -17.53 13.62
N ILE A 246 36.25 -16.21 13.61
CA ILE A 246 36.32 -15.33 12.44
C ILE A 246 37.74 -14.83 12.26
N GLY A 247 38.29 -14.97 11.05
CA GLY A 247 39.57 -14.36 10.65
C GLY A 247 39.36 -13.38 9.48
N LYS A 248 40.39 -13.21 8.64
CA LYS A 248 40.36 -12.27 7.51
C LYS A 248 39.27 -12.52 6.45
N ASN A 249 38.86 -13.79 6.29
CA ASN A 249 37.86 -14.17 5.29
C ASN A 249 36.45 -13.95 5.86
N ARG A 250 35.56 -13.41 5.01
CA ARG A 250 34.16 -13.19 5.38
C ARG A 250 33.46 -14.53 5.66
N LYS A 251 32.71 -14.59 6.75
CA LYS A 251 31.74 -15.65 7.03
C LYS A 251 30.35 -15.06 7.18
N THR A 252 29.33 -15.80 6.74
CA THR A 252 27.94 -15.35 6.76
C THR A 252 27.07 -16.32 7.55
N SER A 253 26.18 -15.77 8.37
CA SER A 253 25.04 -16.46 8.98
C SER A 253 23.77 -15.68 8.66
N HIS A 254 22.61 -16.33 8.64
CA HIS A 254 21.35 -15.70 8.29
C HIS A 254 20.16 -16.31 9.04
N ILE A 255 19.03 -15.62 8.94
CA ILE A 255 17.71 -16.13 9.26
C ILE A 255 16.72 -15.85 8.15
N VAL A 256 15.60 -16.59 8.20
CA VAL A 256 14.40 -16.28 7.43
C VAL A 256 13.41 -15.59 8.36
N PHE A 257 12.96 -14.41 7.97
CA PHE A 257 11.99 -13.59 8.70
C PHE A 257 10.78 -13.36 7.79
N GLY A 258 9.62 -13.88 8.18
CA GLY A 258 8.45 -13.88 7.32
C GLY A 258 7.13 -13.68 8.07
N TYR A 259 6.07 -13.47 7.31
CA TYR A 259 4.72 -13.32 7.83
C TYR A 259 3.76 -14.18 7.02
N ASP A 260 2.71 -14.68 7.66
CA ASP A 260 1.72 -15.52 7.01
C ASP A 260 0.32 -15.04 7.40
N ASP A 261 -0.30 -14.27 6.53
CA ASP A 261 -1.61 -13.64 6.74
C ASP A 261 -2.79 -14.59 6.42
N GLU A 262 -2.52 -15.76 5.82
CA GLU A 262 -3.49 -16.79 5.37
C GLU A 262 -4.51 -16.36 4.30
N TYR A 263 -5.13 -15.20 4.50
CA TYR A 263 -6.01 -14.43 3.62
C TYR A 263 -5.60 -12.96 3.65
N SER A 264 -5.61 -12.33 2.48
CA SER A 264 -4.97 -11.03 2.30
C SER A 264 -5.92 -9.90 1.93
N ILE A 265 -6.91 -10.19 1.08
CA ILE A 265 -7.87 -9.22 0.53
C ILE A 265 -9.25 -9.86 0.52
N GLN A 266 -10.28 -9.08 0.80
CA GLN A 266 -11.66 -9.46 0.54
C GLN A 266 -12.12 -8.80 -0.75
N LEU A 267 -12.53 -9.59 -1.75
CA LEU A 267 -13.05 -9.10 -3.03
C LEU A 267 -14.52 -9.50 -3.16
N MET A 268 -15.42 -8.52 -3.19
CA MET A 268 -16.87 -8.75 -3.26
C MET A 268 -17.34 -9.76 -2.20
N GLN A 269 -16.90 -9.53 -0.95
CA GLN A 269 -17.15 -10.36 0.23
C GLN A 269 -16.57 -11.78 0.19
N ASN A 270 -15.74 -12.11 -0.81
CA ASN A 270 -14.98 -13.35 -0.85
C ASN A 270 -13.53 -13.11 -0.39
N ASN A 271 -13.10 -13.86 0.63
CA ASN A 271 -11.74 -13.76 1.15
C ASN A 271 -10.77 -14.47 0.20
N LEU A 272 -9.81 -13.74 -0.35
CA LEU A 272 -8.79 -14.22 -1.27
C LEU A 272 -7.49 -14.53 -0.52
N ARG A 273 -6.86 -15.63 -0.92
CA ARG A 273 -5.54 -16.02 -0.41
C ARG A 273 -4.43 -15.22 -1.11
N PRO A 274 -3.30 -14.95 -0.45
CA PRO A 274 -2.15 -14.38 -1.12
C PRO A 274 -1.67 -15.31 -2.25
N TYR A 275 -1.10 -14.73 -3.31
CA TYR A 275 -0.78 -15.46 -4.53
C TYR A 275 0.14 -16.67 -4.28
N TRP A 276 1.16 -16.54 -3.42
CA TRP A 276 2.07 -17.62 -3.05
C TRP A 276 1.38 -18.84 -2.40
N ARG A 277 0.20 -18.67 -1.79
CA ARG A 277 -0.59 -19.76 -1.17
C ARG A 277 -1.51 -20.49 -2.13
N ARG A 278 -1.70 -20.02 -3.37
CA ARG A 278 -2.75 -20.52 -4.29
C ARG A 278 -2.68 -22.02 -4.56
N ASN A 279 -1.48 -22.60 -4.50
CA ASN A 279 -1.22 -24.03 -4.73
C ASN A 279 -1.04 -24.83 -3.42
N GLY A 280 -1.55 -24.32 -2.29
CA GLY A 280 -1.57 -25.03 -1.01
C GLY A 280 -0.27 -24.98 -0.21
N LEU A 281 0.67 -24.08 -0.54
CA LEU A 281 1.82 -23.77 0.31
C LEU A 281 1.32 -23.09 1.60
N ASP A 282 1.84 -23.50 2.77
CA ASP A 282 1.56 -22.86 4.06
C ASP A 282 2.80 -22.16 4.61
N GLY A 283 2.65 -21.39 5.70
CA GLY A 283 3.75 -20.65 6.32
C GLY A 283 4.95 -21.52 6.70
N ASN A 284 4.74 -22.70 7.27
CA ASN A 284 5.83 -23.58 7.68
C ASN A 284 6.65 -24.06 6.47
N ARG A 285 5.97 -24.55 5.43
CA ARG A 285 6.60 -25.00 4.18
C ARG A 285 7.23 -23.83 3.42
N MET A 286 6.64 -22.64 3.49
CA MET A 286 7.18 -21.40 2.92
C MET A 286 8.52 -21.03 3.56
N MET A 287 8.63 -21.11 4.89
CA MET A 287 9.89 -20.83 5.61
C MET A 287 10.97 -21.87 5.29
N ALA A 288 10.61 -23.16 5.21
CA ALA A 288 11.54 -24.22 4.84
C ALA A 288 12.06 -24.08 3.40
N LEU A 289 11.18 -23.72 2.47
CA LEU A 289 11.54 -23.47 1.07
C LEU A 289 12.44 -22.22 0.95
N ALA A 290 12.11 -21.15 1.65
CA ALA A 290 12.91 -19.93 1.67
C ALA A 290 14.35 -20.21 2.17
N GLU A 291 14.51 -21.03 3.22
CA GLU A 291 15.82 -21.46 3.71
C GLU A 291 16.58 -22.29 2.67
N GLN A 292 15.91 -23.27 2.05
CA GLN A 292 16.51 -24.09 0.99
C GLN A 292 17.04 -23.25 -0.18
N GLU A 293 16.34 -22.17 -0.52
CA GLU A 293 16.65 -21.32 -1.67
C GLU A 293 17.51 -20.09 -1.32
N TYR A 294 17.92 -19.92 -0.06
CA TYR A 294 18.61 -18.72 0.44
C TYR A 294 19.73 -18.24 -0.49
N ALA A 295 20.70 -19.11 -0.77
CA ALA A 295 21.87 -18.75 -1.58
C ALA A 295 21.49 -18.34 -3.02
N ALA A 296 20.53 -19.04 -3.62
CA ALA A 296 20.07 -18.75 -4.96
C ALA A 296 19.31 -17.42 -5.02
N ASN A 297 18.44 -17.15 -4.05
CA ASN A 297 17.64 -15.91 -4.01
C ASN A 297 18.49 -14.69 -3.71
N VAL A 298 19.45 -14.77 -2.79
CA VAL A 298 20.41 -13.67 -2.54
C VAL A 298 21.22 -13.35 -3.79
N ALA A 299 21.70 -14.37 -4.52
CA ALA A 299 22.45 -14.17 -5.76
C ALA A 299 21.58 -13.54 -6.87
N LYS A 300 20.30 -13.95 -6.99
CA LYS A 300 19.34 -13.31 -7.92
C LYS A 300 19.15 -11.83 -7.58
N CYS A 301 18.94 -11.51 -6.30
CA CYS A 301 18.78 -10.14 -5.80
C CYS A 301 20.03 -9.28 -6.08
N GLU A 302 21.23 -9.78 -5.75
CA GLU A 302 22.50 -9.07 -5.99
C GLU A 302 22.72 -8.76 -7.47
N LYS A 303 22.41 -9.73 -8.34
CA LYS A 303 22.48 -9.55 -9.79
C LYS A 303 21.45 -8.53 -10.28
N PHE A 304 20.22 -8.63 -9.80
CA PHE A 304 19.14 -7.70 -10.17
C PHE A 304 19.47 -6.27 -9.77
N ASP A 305 19.87 -6.06 -8.51
CA ASP A 305 20.25 -4.76 -7.97
C ASP A 305 21.36 -4.11 -8.82
N SER A 306 22.42 -4.86 -9.11
CA SER A 306 23.56 -4.36 -9.87
C SER A 306 23.17 -3.95 -11.30
N GLN A 307 22.29 -4.73 -11.94
CA GLN A 307 21.81 -4.43 -13.30
C GLN A 307 20.89 -3.22 -13.33
N LEU A 308 19.91 -3.16 -12.43
CA LEU A 308 18.96 -2.07 -12.38
C LEU A 308 19.64 -0.75 -12.02
N LEU A 309 20.51 -0.76 -11.01
CA LEU A 309 21.25 0.43 -10.60
C LEU A 309 22.11 0.97 -11.74
N ALA A 310 22.84 0.10 -12.46
CA ALA A 310 23.65 0.53 -13.60
C ALA A 310 22.80 1.15 -14.73
N ASP A 311 21.63 0.59 -15.01
CA ASP A 311 20.74 1.12 -16.06
C ASP A 311 20.08 2.45 -15.63
N LEU A 312 19.71 2.59 -14.35
CA LEU A 312 19.24 3.85 -13.78
C LEU A 312 20.33 4.91 -13.87
N VAL A 313 21.55 4.61 -13.42
CA VAL A 313 22.68 5.57 -13.49
C VAL A 313 22.98 5.98 -14.93
N LYS A 314 22.92 5.03 -15.87
CA LYS A 314 23.12 5.35 -17.29
C LYS A 314 22.02 6.26 -17.86
N THR A 315 20.81 6.17 -17.35
CA THR A 315 19.65 6.94 -17.84
C THR A 315 19.57 8.31 -17.18
N GLY A 316 19.78 8.34 -15.87
CA GLY A 316 19.41 9.41 -14.96
C GLY A 316 20.52 9.86 -14.00
N GLY A 317 21.68 9.21 -14.01
CA GLY A 317 22.84 9.56 -13.17
C GLY A 317 22.76 8.94 -11.77
N GLU A 318 23.77 9.21 -10.95
CA GLU A 318 23.84 8.64 -9.59
C GLU A 318 22.62 8.98 -8.74
N ASN A 319 22.17 10.23 -8.83
CA ASN A 319 20.97 10.73 -8.15
C ASN A 319 19.71 9.95 -8.55
N TYR A 320 19.55 9.63 -9.83
CA TYR A 320 18.43 8.79 -10.26
C TYR A 320 18.57 7.34 -9.80
N GLY A 321 19.80 6.81 -9.76
CA GLY A 321 20.09 5.51 -9.17
C GLY A 321 19.67 5.42 -7.69
N ARG A 322 19.94 6.47 -6.91
CA ARG A 322 19.52 6.59 -5.50
C ARG A 322 18.00 6.64 -5.38
N LEU A 323 17.35 7.53 -6.12
CA LEU A 323 15.89 7.69 -6.11
C LEU A 323 15.18 6.39 -6.51
N GLY A 324 15.59 5.78 -7.63
CA GLY A 324 15.00 4.54 -8.13
C GLY A 324 15.19 3.36 -7.17
N SER A 325 16.32 3.30 -6.44
CA SER A 325 16.56 2.26 -5.43
C SER A 325 15.65 2.40 -4.21
N LEU A 326 15.33 3.63 -3.78
CA LEU A 326 14.36 3.88 -2.71
C LEU A 326 12.93 3.58 -3.18
N ALA A 327 12.56 4.09 -4.36
CA ALA A 327 11.22 3.95 -4.92
C ALA A 327 10.81 2.48 -5.14
N TYR A 328 11.76 1.64 -5.56
CA TYR A 328 11.48 0.28 -6.00
C TYR A 328 10.70 -0.55 -4.97
N ARG A 329 11.24 -0.68 -3.74
CA ARG A 329 10.58 -1.47 -2.69
C ARG A 329 9.38 -0.77 -2.12
N GLN A 330 9.45 0.55 -1.96
CA GLN A 330 8.35 1.29 -1.38
C GLN A 330 7.07 1.12 -2.19
N SER A 331 7.16 1.29 -3.51
CA SER A 331 5.96 1.26 -4.36
C SER A 331 5.34 -0.13 -4.44
N PHE A 332 6.15 -1.20 -4.54
CA PHE A 332 5.62 -2.56 -4.51
C PHE A 332 5.09 -2.95 -3.13
N ALA A 333 5.75 -2.53 -2.03
CA ALA A 333 5.29 -2.84 -0.67
C ALA A 333 4.07 -2.03 -0.23
N ALA A 334 3.61 -1.06 -1.02
CA ALA A 334 2.31 -0.41 -0.83
C ALA A 334 1.16 -1.19 -1.49
N GLN A 335 1.40 -2.43 -1.94
CA GLN A 335 0.46 -3.23 -2.71
C GLN A 335 0.50 -4.70 -2.28
N LYS A 336 -0.56 -5.45 -2.58
CA LYS A 336 -0.71 -6.87 -2.23
C LYS A 336 -1.16 -7.69 -3.42
N VAL A 337 -0.49 -8.82 -3.67
CA VAL A 337 -0.85 -9.78 -4.71
C VAL A 337 -1.60 -10.97 -4.12
N VAL A 338 -2.79 -11.23 -4.65
CA VAL A 338 -3.67 -12.35 -4.27
C VAL A 338 -3.98 -13.23 -5.46
N ALA A 339 -4.49 -14.42 -5.22
CA ALA A 339 -4.99 -15.29 -6.28
C ALA A 339 -6.51 -15.19 -6.41
N ASP A 340 -7.00 -15.06 -7.64
CA ASP A 340 -8.41 -15.22 -7.95
C ASP A 340 -8.84 -16.70 -7.94
N ALA A 341 -10.12 -16.96 -8.25
CA ALA A 341 -10.67 -18.32 -8.28
C ALA A 341 -10.03 -19.24 -9.35
N ASN A 342 -9.38 -18.68 -10.37
CA ASN A 342 -8.65 -19.40 -11.41
C ASN A 342 -7.13 -19.48 -11.12
N GLY A 343 -6.69 -19.05 -9.93
CA GLY A 343 -5.29 -19.00 -9.55
C GLY A 343 -4.48 -17.91 -10.28
N GLN A 344 -5.13 -16.95 -10.94
CA GLN A 344 -4.46 -15.83 -11.60
C GLN A 344 -4.16 -14.70 -10.60
N PRO A 345 -3.09 -13.92 -10.80
CA PRO A 345 -2.72 -12.86 -9.88
C PRO A 345 -3.67 -11.67 -10.00
N LEU A 346 -4.20 -11.19 -8.89
CA LEU A 346 -4.79 -9.85 -8.76
C LEU A 346 -3.90 -9.02 -7.84
N MET A 347 -3.75 -7.74 -8.11
CA MET A 347 -2.92 -6.84 -7.31
C MET A 347 -3.74 -5.64 -6.85
N PHE A 348 -3.66 -5.34 -5.57
CA PHE A 348 -4.42 -4.25 -4.95
C PHE A 348 -3.47 -3.30 -4.22
N SER A 349 -3.52 -2.02 -4.55
CA SER A 349 -2.84 -0.96 -3.80
C SER A 349 -3.64 -0.60 -2.55
N LYS A 350 -2.93 -0.17 -1.50
CA LYS A 350 -3.50 0.63 -0.43
C LYS A 350 -3.12 2.09 -0.65
N GLU A 351 -4.10 2.97 -0.55
CA GLU A 351 -3.89 4.40 -0.53
C GLU A 351 -3.41 4.88 0.86
N ASN A 352 -2.12 4.70 1.13
CA ASN A 352 -1.50 4.94 2.43
C ASN A 352 -1.53 6.42 2.86
N PHE A 353 -1.97 6.73 4.08
CA PHE A 353 -2.05 8.10 4.63
C PHE A 353 -2.88 9.07 3.77
N SER A 354 -3.86 8.52 3.05
CA SER A 354 -4.80 9.24 2.17
C SER A 354 -6.07 8.39 2.09
N ASN A 355 -6.89 8.44 3.16
CA ASN A 355 -8.18 7.74 3.34
C ASN A 355 -8.19 6.19 3.32
N GLY A 356 -7.12 5.52 2.85
CA GLY A 356 -7.00 4.06 2.88
C GLY A 356 -7.83 3.31 1.83
N CYS A 357 -8.27 3.97 0.74
CA CYS A 357 -8.94 3.30 -0.38
C CYS A 357 -8.08 2.17 -0.97
N ILE A 358 -8.78 1.19 -1.58
CA ILE A 358 -8.16 0.03 -2.22
C ILE A 358 -8.36 0.08 -3.73
N ALA A 359 -7.27 -0.20 -4.46
CA ALA A 359 -7.24 -0.13 -5.92
C ALA A 359 -7.67 1.24 -6.47
N THR A 360 -7.25 2.33 -5.81
CA THR A 360 -7.51 3.69 -6.30
C THR A 360 -6.84 3.93 -7.65
N VAL A 361 -7.58 4.44 -8.63
CA VAL A 361 -7.15 4.58 -10.02
C VAL A 361 -6.10 5.68 -10.18
N ASP A 362 -6.31 6.83 -9.57
CA ASP A 362 -5.37 7.95 -9.59
C ASP A 362 -4.09 7.70 -8.77
N VAL A 363 -4.09 6.68 -7.90
CA VAL A 363 -2.88 6.12 -7.25
C VAL A 363 -2.22 5.06 -8.13
N LEU A 364 -3.01 4.23 -8.83
CA LEU A 364 -2.51 3.26 -9.79
C LEU A 364 -1.81 3.95 -10.96
N TYR A 365 -2.33 5.07 -11.44
CA TYR A 365 -1.77 5.82 -12.56
C TYR A 365 -0.30 6.22 -12.38
N PRO A 366 0.12 6.89 -11.30
CA PRO A 366 1.52 7.15 -11.02
C PRO A 366 2.29 5.91 -10.56
N ALA A 367 1.66 4.86 -10.01
CA ALA A 367 2.37 3.62 -9.67
C ALA A 367 2.69 2.74 -10.90
N ALA A 368 1.86 2.82 -11.94
CA ALA A 368 1.89 1.94 -13.11
C ALA A 368 3.19 1.98 -13.94
N PRO A 369 3.95 3.09 -14.06
CA PRO A 369 5.23 3.10 -14.76
C PRO A 369 6.21 2.02 -14.27
N GLN A 370 6.25 1.76 -12.96
CA GLN A 370 7.07 0.67 -12.42
C GLN A 370 6.58 -0.70 -12.92
N MET A 371 5.27 -0.95 -12.86
CA MET A 371 4.70 -2.23 -13.32
C MET A 371 4.88 -2.42 -14.83
N LEU A 372 4.57 -1.40 -15.64
CA LEU A 372 4.75 -1.43 -17.09
C LEU A 372 6.20 -1.73 -17.48
N PHE A 373 7.15 -1.20 -16.72
CA PHE A 373 8.58 -1.41 -16.95
C PHE A 373 9.04 -2.82 -16.58
N PHE A 374 8.56 -3.38 -15.46
CA PHE A 374 9.07 -4.65 -14.93
C PHE A 374 8.20 -5.88 -15.25
N SER A 375 6.87 -5.73 -15.30
CA SER A 375 5.92 -6.83 -15.49
C SER A 375 4.57 -6.36 -16.05
N PRO A 376 4.34 -6.53 -17.36
CA PRO A 376 3.00 -6.41 -17.96
C PRO A 376 1.95 -7.28 -17.26
N THR A 377 2.34 -8.40 -16.67
CA THR A 377 1.46 -9.25 -15.85
C THR A 377 0.97 -8.55 -14.60
N LEU A 378 1.85 -7.88 -13.84
CA LEU A 378 1.43 -7.08 -12.69
C LEU A 378 0.57 -5.89 -13.10
N THR A 379 0.87 -5.24 -14.24
CA THR A 379 0.00 -4.20 -14.79
C THR A 379 -1.42 -4.73 -15.05
N LYS A 380 -1.54 -5.90 -15.71
CA LYS A 380 -2.85 -6.56 -15.91
C LYS A 380 -3.50 -6.95 -14.58
N ALA A 381 -2.74 -7.46 -13.62
CA ALA A 381 -3.23 -7.86 -12.31
C ALA A 381 -3.82 -6.68 -11.51
N SER A 382 -3.27 -5.46 -11.67
CA SER A 382 -3.80 -4.24 -11.05
C SER A 382 -4.98 -3.64 -11.79
N LEU A 383 -5.01 -3.74 -13.13
CA LEU A 383 -6.12 -3.25 -13.95
C LEU A 383 -7.36 -4.16 -13.88
N THR A 384 -7.17 -5.47 -13.74
CA THR A 384 -8.27 -6.46 -13.85
C THR A 384 -9.40 -6.21 -12.84
N PRO A 385 -9.14 -6.00 -11.54
CA PRO A 385 -10.22 -5.74 -10.58
C PRO A 385 -11.10 -4.55 -10.97
N LEU A 386 -10.47 -3.44 -11.36
CA LEU A 386 -11.14 -2.21 -11.78
C LEU A 386 -11.94 -2.39 -13.08
N MET A 387 -11.36 -3.07 -14.07
CA MET A 387 -12.03 -3.32 -15.35
C MET A 387 -13.23 -4.26 -15.21
N GLU A 388 -13.11 -5.32 -14.41
CA GLU A 388 -14.23 -6.22 -14.09
C GLU A 388 -15.33 -5.48 -13.32
N TYR A 389 -14.96 -4.64 -12.35
CA TYR A 389 -15.90 -3.84 -11.57
C TYR A 389 -16.65 -2.81 -12.42
N ALA A 390 -15.94 -2.04 -13.24
CA ALA A 390 -16.53 -1.05 -14.17
C ALA A 390 -17.39 -1.69 -15.28
N SER A 391 -17.17 -2.97 -15.57
CA SER A 391 -17.98 -3.75 -16.52
C SER A 391 -19.21 -4.39 -15.87
N SER A 392 -19.30 -4.38 -14.54
CA SER A 392 -20.39 -5.00 -13.80
C SER A 392 -21.63 -4.10 -13.75
N PRO A 393 -22.83 -4.65 -13.51
CA PRO A 393 -24.05 -3.86 -13.31
C PRO A 393 -24.01 -2.92 -12.10
N ARG A 394 -23.04 -3.08 -11.18
CA ARG A 394 -22.90 -2.21 -10.01
C ARG A 394 -22.43 -0.80 -10.40
N TRP A 395 -21.58 -0.70 -11.41
CA TRP A 395 -21.06 0.58 -11.88
C TRP A 395 -21.87 1.10 -13.08
N LYS A 396 -22.85 1.95 -12.77
CA LYS A 396 -23.82 2.49 -13.75
C LYS A 396 -23.33 3.73 -14.51
N PHE A 397 -22.30 4.40 -14.01
CA PHE A 397 -21.85 5.70 -14.50
C PHE A 397 -21.11 5.60 -15.85
N PRO A 398 -21.11 6.68 -16.66
CA PRO A 398 -20.46 6.70 -17.97
C PRO A 398 -18.94 6.91 -17.93
N PHE A 399 -18.35 7.02 -16.73
CA PHE A 399 -16.92 7.25 -16.46
C PHE A 399 -16.31 6.12 -15.62
N ALA A 400 -15.00 6.11 -15.42
CA ALA A 400 -14.31 5.09 -14.62
C ALA A 400 -14.54 5.28 -13.11
N PRO A 401 -14.65 4.19 -12.32
CA PRO A 401 -14.66 4.29 -10.86
C PRO A 401 -13.32 4.79 -10.32
N HIS A 402 -13.35 5.46 -9.17
CA HIS A 402 -12.18 5.93 -8.43
C HIS A 402 -11.46 4.78 -7.73
N ASP A 403 -12.20 3.94 -6.99
CA ASP A 403 -11.65 2.85 -6.17
C ASP A 403 -12.59 1.64 -6.14
N MET A 404 -12.24 0.64 -5.33
CA MET A 404 -13.07 -0.54 -5.09
C MET A 404 -13.47 -0.74 -3.63
N GLY A 405 -13.25 0.24 -2.76
CA GLY A 405 -13.56 0.18 -1.33
C GLY A 405 -12.42 0.69 -0.47
N THR A 406 -12.30 0.15 0.73
CA THR A 406 -11.26 0.53 1.70
C THR A 406 -10.40 -0.66 2.07
N TYR A 407 -9.08 -0.53 1.98
CA TYR A 407 -8.14 -1.64 2.17
C TYR A 407 -8.29 -2.29 3.56
N PRO A 408 -8.40 -3.63 3.65
CA PRO A 408 -8.18 -4.65 2.60
C PRO A 408 -9.49 -5.17 1.95
N LYS A 409 -10.59 -4.42 2.01
CA LYS A 409 -11.91 -4.81 1.48
C LYS A 409 -12.24 -4.10 0.17
N ALA A 410 -12.12 -4.83 -0.94
CA ALA A 410 -12.55 -4.41 -2.28
C ALA A 410 -14.02 -4.82 -2.53
N ASN A 411 -14.98 -4.14 -1.90
CA ASN A 411 -16.41 -4.50 -1.90
C ASN A 411 -17.32 -3.52 -2.67
N GLY A 412 -16.77 -2.49 -3.31
CA GLY A 412 -17.48 -1.43 -4.04
C GLY A 412 -16.91 -0.06 -3.68
N GLN A 413 -16.99 0.89 -4.62
CA GLN A 413 -16.40 2.22 -4.46
C GLN A 413 -16.95 2.95 -3.22
N VAL A 414 -16.06 3.62 -2.48
CA VAL A 414 -16.42 4.45 -1.32
C VAL A 414 -16.14 5.93 -1.49
N TYR A 415 -15.25 6.34 -2.40
CA TYR A 415 -14.95 7.76 -2.61
C TYR A 415 -16.11 8.51 -3.28
N GLY A 416 -16.27 9.78 -2.91
CA GLY A 416 -17.37 10.64 -3.36
C GLY A 416 -18.75 10.04 -3.05
N GLY A 417 -19.71 10.25 -3.94
CA GLY A 417 -21.06 9.66 -3.87
C GLY A 417 -21.13 8.14 -4.04
N GLY A 418 -19.98 7.43 -4.00
CA GLY A 418 -19.88 5.98 -4.11
C GLY A 418 -20.54 5.43 -5.37
N GLU A 419 -21.29 4.32 -5.23
CA GLU A 419 -22.07 3.73 -6.32
C GLU A 419 -23.41 4.46 -6.56
N PHE A 420 -23.71 5.51 -5.80
CA PHE A 420 -25.06 6.07 -5.69
C PHE A 420 -25.26 7.34 -6.50
N THR A 421 -24.38 8.34 -6.32
CA THR A 421 -24.46 9.66 -6.95
C THR A 421 -23.17 10.05 -7.67
N GLU A 422 -23.23 11.10 -8.49
CA GLU A 422 -22.07 11.67 -9.18
C GLU A 422 -21.33 12.72 -8.32
N ASP A 423 -21.77 12.95 -7.09
CA ASP A 423 -21.24 14.00 -6.22
C ASP A 423 -19.79 13.69 -5.82
N ASN A 424 -18.91 14.70 -5.89
CA ASN A 424 -17.50 14.61 -5.51
C ASN A 424 -16.70 13.47 -6.21
N GLN A 425 -17.17 13.00 -7.37
CA GLN A 425 -16.44 12.03 -8.20
C GLN A 425 -15.29 12.72 -8.98
N MET A 426 -14.38 11.90 -9.52
CA MET A 426 -13.24 12.32 -10.37
C MET A 426 -13.37 11.83 -11.83
N PRO A 427 -14.47 12.11 -12.54
CA PRO A 427 -14.82 11.36 -13.74
C PRO A 427 -13.88 11.55 -14.94
N VAL A 428 -13.35 12.76 -15.18
CA VAL A 428 -12.39 12.98 -16.30
C VAL A 428 -11.02 12.41 -15.95
N GLU A 429 -10.59 12.61 -14.71
CA GLU A 429 -9.31 12.13 -14.17
C GLU A 429 -9.20 10.60 -14.32
N GLU A 430 -10.15 9.85 -13.75
CA GLU A 430 -10.07 8.39 -13.71
C GLU A 430 -10.29 7.75 -15.07
N THR A 431 -11.17 8.35 -15.87
CA THR A 431 -11.40 7.86 -17.23
C THR A 431 -10.16 8.05 -18.11
N GLY A 432 -9.48 9.20 -17.99
CA GLY A 432 -8.24 9.48 -18.68
C GLY A 432 -7.12 8.54 -18.23
N ASN A 433 -6.94 8.39 -16.91
CA ASN A 433 -5.99 7.47 -16.29
C ASN A 433 -6.11 6.06 -16.88
N MET A 434 -7.31 5.46 -16.82
CA MET A 434 -7.52 4.08 -17.25
C MET A 434 -7.27 3.86 -18.74
N ILE A 435 -7.74 4.76 -19.62
CA ILE A 435 -7.53 4.60 -21.07
C ILE A 435 -6.04 4.73 -21.42
N ILE A 436 -5.32 5.69 -20.82
CA ILE A 436 -3.88 5.87 -21.03
C ILE A 436 -3.10 4.63 -20.59
N LEU A 437 -3.39 4.09 -19.40
CA LEU A 437 -2.72 2.87 -18.90
C LEU A 437 -2.98 1.65 -19.80
N LEU A 438 -4.20 1.50 -20.32
CA LEU A 438 -4.53 0.43 -21.26
C LEU A 438 -3.77 0.57 -22.59
N ALA A 439 -3.62 1.79 -23.11
CA ALA A 439 -2.82 2.04 -24.30
C ALA A 439 -1.32 1.82 -24.06
N ALA A 440 -0.81 2.20 -22.89
CA ALA A 440 0.57 1.96 -22.48
C ALA A 440 0.87 0.45 -22.38
N LEU A 441 -0.03 -0.33 -21.75
CA LEU A 441 0.06 -1.78 -21.73
C LEU A 441 0.06 -2.36 -23.15
N ALA A 442 -0.84 -1.91 -24.01
CA ALA A 442 -0.90 -2.37 -25.40
C ALA A 442 0.35 -2.02 -26.20
N LYS A 443 1.02 -0.91 -25.90
CA LYS A 443 2.32 -0.56 -26.48
C LYS A 443 3.42 -1.52 -26.02
N VAL A 444 3.44 -1.90 -24.74
CA VAL A 444 4.43 -2.83 -24.19
C VAL A 444 4.21 -4.25 -24.73
N GLU A 445 2.97 -4.73 -24.81
CA GLU A 445 2.62 -6.07 -25.32
C GLU A 445 2.60 -6.13 -26.86
N GLY A 446 2.57 -4.98 -27.54
CA GLY A 446 2.50 -4.88 -29.00
C GLY A 446 1.13 -5.16 -29.62
N ASN A 447 0.11 -5.44 -28.81
CA ASN A 447 -1.27 -5.75 -29.20
C ASN A 447 -2.26 -5.17 -28.17
N ALA A 448 -3.56 -5.17 -28.47
CA ALA A 448 -4.61 -4.65 -27.58
C ALA A 448 -5.59 -5.72 -27.08
N ASP A 449 -5.16 -6.99 -27.05
CA ASP A 449 -6.03 -8.15 -26.76
C ASP A 449 -6.64 -8.08 -25.35
N TYR A 450 -5.89 -7.54 -24.40
CA TYR A 450 -6.40 -7.31 -23.04
C TYR A 450 -7.57 -6.32 -23.05
N SER A 451 -7.41 -5.17 -23.72
CA SER A 451 -8.44 -4.12 -23.81
C SER A 451 -9.65 -4.53 -24.64
N ALA A 452 -9.49 -5.45 -25.60
CA ALA A 452 -10.57 -5.93 -26.45
C ALA A 452 -11.77 -6.47 -25.65
N LYS A 453 -11.52 -7.12 -24.52
CA LYS A 453 -12.52 -7.71 -23.63
C LYS A 453 -13.48 -6.67 -23.04
N TYR A 454 -13.00 -5.46 -22.87
CA TYR A 454 -13.71 -4.38 -22.20
C TYR A 454 -14.15 -3.28 -23.17
N TRP A 455 -14.11 -3.53 -24.48
CA TRP A 455 -14.36 -2.51 -25.51
C TRP A 455 -15.66 -1.69 -25.32
N PRO A 456 -16.80 -2.28 -24.89
CA PRO A 456 -18.00 -1.49 -24.60
C PRO A 456 -17.79 -0.45 -23.49
N VAL A 457 -17.05 -0.78 -22.44
CA VAL A 457 -16.70 0.14 -21.34
C VAL A 457 -15.79 1.24 -21.87
N LEU A 458 -14.72 0.90 -22.58
CA LEU A 458 -13.80 1.87 -23.17
C LEU A 458 -14.52 2.83 -24.13
N THR A 459 -15.49 2.34 -24.90
CA THR A 459 -16.27 3.17 -25.82
C THR A 459 -17.15 4.18 -25.06
N ARG A 460 -17.76 3.78 -23.93
CA ARG A 460 -18.54 4.71 -23.08
C ARG A 460 -17.62 5.79 -22.50
N TRP A 461 -16.48 5.39 -21.98
CA TRP A 461 -15.45 6.25 -21.42
C TRP A 461 -14.90 7.27 -22.45
N ALA A 462 -14.58 6.82 -23.66
CA ALA A 462 -14.13 7.70 -24.74
C ALA A 462 -15.21 8.72 -25.14
N LYS A 463 -16.49 8.32 -25.18
CA LYS A 463 -17.61 9.26 -25.40
C LYS A 463 -17.74 10.29 -24.28
N TYR A 464 -17.52 9.88 -23.03
CA TYR A 464 -17.53 10.79 -21.88
C TYR A 464 -16.40 11.82 -21.99
N LEU A 465 -15.16 11.39 -22.27
CA LEU A 465 -14.03 12.31 -22.48
C LEU A 465 -14.25 13.24 -23.67
N ALA A 466 -14.86 12.75 -24.75
CA ALA A 466 -15.17 13.58 -25.92
C ALA A 466 -16.17 14.70 -25.59
N SER A 467 -17.12 14.47 -24.67
CA SER A 467 -18.14 15.45 -24.31
C SER A 467 -17.76 16.36 -23.15
N LYS A 468 -16.97 15.88 -22.19
CA LYS A 468 -16.66 16.57 -20.93
C LYS A 468 -15.17 16.85 -20.70
N GLY A 469 -14.28 16.33 -21.53
CA GLY A 469 -12.84 16.31 -21.26
C GLY A 469 -12.05 17.54 -21.69
N PHE A 470 -12.49 18.28 -22.72
CA PHE A 470 -11.69 19.41 -23.23
C PHE A 470 -11.60 20.57 -22.23
N ASP A 471 -12.74 21.05 -21.74
CA ASP A 471 -12.81 22.12 -20.74
C ASP A 471 -13.57 21.56 -19.54
N PRO A 472 -12.88 20.86 -18.62
CA PRO A 472 -13.53 20.13 -17.54
C PRO A 472 -14.31 21.08 -16.64
N GLU A 473 -15.56 20.72 -16.35
CA GLU A 473 -16.36 21.40 -15.31
C GLU A 473 -15.70 21.23 -13.92
N ARG A 474 -16.27 21.89 -12.90
CA ARG A 474 -15.75 21.83 -11.53
C ARG A 474 -15.83 20.40 -10.97
N GLN A 475 -14.70 19.70 -10.97
CA GLN A 475 -14.51 18.36 -10.38
C GLN A 475 -13.21 18.30 -9.58
N LEU A 476 -13.01 17.20 -8.83
CA LEU A 476 -11.69 16.88 -8.26
C LEU A 476 -10.81 16.23 -9.33
N CYS A 477 -9.51 16.34 -9.13
CA CYS A 477 -8.50 15.53 -9.81
C CYS A 477 -7.58 14.91 -8.75
N THR A 478 -6.61 14.10 -9.14
CA THR A 478 -5.66 13.44 -8.22
C THR A 478 -4.95 14.37 -7.24
N ASP A 479 -4.86 15.66 -7.59
CA ASP A 479 -4.36 16.71 -6.69
C ASP A 479 -5.49 17.27 -5.79
N ASP A 480 -6.34 16.40 -5.25
CA ASP A 480 -7.56 16.73 -4.51
C ASP A 480 -7.28 17.47 -3.18
N PHE A 481 -6.11 17.24 -2.59
CA PHE A 481 -5.55 18.01 -1.47
C PHE A 481 -5.37 19.50 -1.79
N ALA A 482 -5.41 19.89 -3.08
CA ALA A 482 -5.43 21.28 -3.52
C ALA A 482 -6.85 21.81 -3.83
N GLY A 483 -7.88 20.99 -3.61
CA GLY A 483 -9.30 21.30 -3.78
C GLY A 483 -9.80 21.22 -5.23
N HIS A 484 -11.13 21.38 -5.39
CA HIS A 484 -11.79 21.40 -6.71
C HIS A 484 -11.26 22.51 -7.61
N LEU A 485 -11.05 22.18 -8.88
CA LEU A 485 -10.64 23.13 -9.92
C LEU A 485 -11.39 22.86 -11.22
N GLY A 486 -12.26 23.79 -11.61
CA GLY A 486 -12.84 23.82 -12.96
C GLY A 486 -11.83 24.35 -13.98
N HIS A 487 -12.08 24.09 -15.26
CA HIS A 487 -11.28 24.58 -16.38
C HIS A 487 -9.80 24.16 -16.33
N ASN A 488 -9.49 23.07 -15.63
CA ASN A 488 -8.13 22.63 -15.37
C ASN A 488 -7.40 22.23 -16.68
N VAL A 489 -6.36 22.99 -17.00
CA VAL A 489 -5.60 22.88 -18.25
C VAL A 489 -4.76 21.60 -18.32
N ASN A 490 -4.22 21.14 -17.19
CA ASN A 490 -3.44 19.88 -17.14
C ASN A 490 -4.36 18.64 -17.19
N LEU A 491 -5.54 18.72 -16.58
CA LEU A 491 -6.58 17.67 -16.69
C LEU A 491 -7.12 17.57 -18.13
N SER A 492 -7.25 18.71 -18.82
CA SER A 492 -7.59 18.73 -20.24
C SER A 492 -6.57 17.96 -21.11
N ILE A 493 -5.26 18.11 -20.86
CA ILE A 493 -4.22 17.31 -21.54
C ILE A 493 -4.48 15.81 -21.33
N LYS A 494 -4.77 15.40 -20.09
CA LYS A 494 -5.06 13.99 -19.78
C LYS A 494 -6.25 13.46 -20.59
N ALA A 495 -7.33 14.23 -20.69
CA ALA A 495 -8.48 13.84 -21.50
C ALA A 495 -8.13 13.73 -23.00
N ILE A 496 -7.36 14.68 -23.52
CA ILE A 496 -6.92 14.71 -24.92
C ILE A 496 -6.04 13.50 -25.24
N VAL A 497 -5.04 13.23 -24.40
CA VAL A 497 -4.16 12.07 -24.52
C VAL A 497 -4.95 10.77 -24.34
N GLY A 498 -5.95 10.75 -23.45
CA GLY A 498 -6.89 9.64 -23.28
C GLY A 498 -7.70 9.33 -24.55
N LEU A 499 -8.20 10.36 -25.26
CA LEU A 499 -8.93 10.18 -26.52
C LEU A 499 -8.06 9.57 -27.61
N ASP A 500 -6.80 10.02 -27.76
CA ASP A 500 -5.91 9.42 -28.76
C ASP A 500 -5.35 8.06 -28.32
N SER A 501 -5.24 7.82 -27.02
CA SER A 501 -4.97 6.49 -26.46
C SER A 501 -6.08 5.49 -26.80
N PHE A 502 -7.35 5.92 -26.76
CA PHE A 502 -8.46 5.12 -27.26
C PHE A 502 -8.36 4.89 -28.77
N ALA A 503 -8.00 5.91 -29.55
CA ALA A 503 -7.77 5.77 -30.99
C ALA A 503 -6.64 4.78 -31.32
N TYR A 504 -5.55 4.81 -30.55
CA TYR A 504 -4.44 3.86 -30.64
C TYR A 504 -4.92 2.42 -30.37
N LEU A 505 -5.70 2.21 -29.30
CA LEU A 505 -6.29 0.91 -29.00
C LEU A 505 -7.24 0.44 -30.12
N ALA A 506 -8.09 1.34 -30.64
CA ALA A 506 -8.99 1.06 -31.76
C ALA A 506 -8.20 0.59 -33.00
N ASP A 507 -7.11 1.27 -33.34
CA ASP A 507 -6.26 0.95 -34.49
C ASP A 507 -5.64 -0.45 -34.38
N LYS A 508 -5.12 -0.79 -33.19
CA LYS A 508 -4.57 -2.11 -32.86
C LYS A 508 -5.60 -3.24 -32.93
N LEU A 509 -6.87 -2.93 -32.69
CA LEU A 509 -8.00 -3.86 -32.81
C LEU A 509 -8.63 -3.87 -34.22
N GLY A 510 -8.07 -3.13 -35.18
CA GLY A 510 -8.60 -3.03 -36.55
C GLY A 510 -9.88 -2.19 -36.67
N LYS A 511 -10.26 -1.44 -35.64
CA LYS A 511 -11.45 -0.56 -35.60
C LYS A 511 -11.13 0.80 -36.23
N LYS A 512 -10.82 0.79 -37.54
CA LYS A 512 -10.24 1.94 -38.24
C LYS A 512 -11.12 3.21 -38.21
N THR A 513 -12.45 3.07 -38.25
CA THR A 513 -13.36 4.22 -38.16
C THR A 513 -13.30 4.91 -36.81
N ASP A 514 -13.34 4.14 -35.72
CA ASP A 514 -13.21 4.67 -34.35
C ASP A 514 -11.83 5.32 -34.18
N ALA A 515 -10.77 4.65 -34.62
CA ALA A 515 -9.41 5.18 -34.58
C ALA A 515 -9.30 6.54 -35.28
N ALA A 516 -9.75 6.65 -36.53
CA ALA A 516 -9.69 7.90 -37.29
C ALA A 516 -10.52 9.02 -36.65
N THR A 517 -11.70 8.68 -36.10
CA THR A 517 -12.61 9.66 -35.48
C THR A 517 -12.00 10.26 -34.22
N TYR A 518 -11.54 9.41 -33.29
CA TYR A 518 -11.01 9.86 -32.01
C TYR A 518 -9.61 10.48 -32.14
N HIS A 519 -8.78 10.00 -33.08
CA HIS A 519 -7.50 10.65 -33.38
C HIS A 519 -7.69 12.07 -33.91
N LYS A 520 -8.62 12.24 -34.86
CA LYS A 520 -8.96 13.58 -35.40
C LYS A 520 -9.43 14.51 -34.28
N LEU A 521 -10.35 14.04 -33.43
CA LEU A 521 -10.87 14.84 -32.32
C LEU A 521 -9.76 15.23 -31.32
N ALA A 522 -8.90 14.29 -30.94
CA ALA A 522 -7.79 14.55 -30.03
C ALA A 522 -6.82 15.59 -30.62
N LYS A 523 -6.55 15.55 -31.93
CA LYS A 523 -5.72 16.55 -32.61
C LYS A 523 -6.38 17.93 -32.69
N GLU A 524 -7.69 17.98 -32.92
CA GLU A 524 -8.46 19.23 -32.90
C GLU A 524 -8.42 19.88 -31.51
N PHE A 525 -8.64 19.08 -30.47
CA PHE A 525 -8.49 19.51 -29.07
C PHE A 525 -7.05 19.92 -28.77
N ALA A 526 -6.06 19.14 -29.22
CA ALA A 526 -4.65 19.47 -29.41
C ALA A 526 -4.38 20.95 -29.72
N ASN A 527 -4.77 21.29 -30.95
CA ASN A 527 -4.54 22.60 -31.54
C ASN A 527 -5.32 23.71 -30.85
N ARG A 528 -6.51 23.40 -30.33
CA ARG A 528 -7.34 24.34 -29.57
C ARG A 528 -6.70 24.65 -28.22
N TRP A 529 -6.28 23.62 -27.48
CA TRP A 529 -5.62 23.73 -26.19
C TRP A 529 -4.39 24.62 -26.26
N VAL A 530 -3.53 24.43 -27.27
CA VAL A 530 -2.30 25.23 -27.45
C VAL A 530 -2.62 26.72 -27.62
N LYS A 531 -3.77 27.08 -28.21
CA LYS A 531 -4.18 28.48 -28.37
C LYS A 531 -4.83 29.03 -27.11
N GLU A 532 -5.75 28.27 -26.50
CA GLU A 532 -6.60 28.75 -25.40
C GLU A 532 -5.89 28.76 -24.05
N ALA A 533 -4.96 27.83 -23.81
CA ALA A 533 -4.21 27.74 -22.55
C ALA A 533 -2.97 28.65 -22.50
N LYS A 534 -2.57 29.26 -23.62
CA LYS A 534 -1.31 30.00 -23.73
C LYS A 534 -1.31 31.28 -22.88
N GLU A 535 -0.20 31.51 -22.18
CA GLU A 535 0.09 32.70 -21.36
C GLU A 535 1.54 33.14 -21.60
N GLY A 536 1.78 33.95 -22.64
CA GLY A 536 3.11 34.46 -22.94
C GLY A 536 4.15 33.36 -23.18
N ASP A 537 4.99 33.09 -22.19
CA ASP A 537 6.08 32.10 -22.22
C ASP A 537 5.72 30.74 -21.58
N HIS A 538 4.49 30.55 -21.08
CA HIS A 538 4.02 29.30 -20.47
C HIS A 538 2.51 29.06 -20.76
N TYR A 539 1.90 28.08 -20.10
CA TYR A 539 0.47 27.77 -20.19
C TYR A 539 -0.19 27.78 -18.79
N ARG A 540 -1.44 28.27 -18.74
CA ARG A 540 -2.18 28.55 -17.50
C ARG A 540 -2.46 27.32 -16.64
N LEU A 541 -2.81 27.55 -15.37
CA LEU A 541 -3.37 26.53 -14.46
C LEU A 541 -4.78 26.12 -14.91
N ALA A 542 -5.62 27.11 -15.20
CA ALA A 542 -6.99 26.94 -15.68
C ALA A 542 -7.27 27.90 -16.85
N PHE A 543 -8.13 27.51 -17.80
CA PHE A 543 -8.37 28.28 -19.03
C PHE A 543 -8.83 29.71 -18.74
N ASP A 544 -9.64 29.89 -17.70
CA ASP A 544 -10.25 31.14 -17.26
C ASP A 544 -9.41 31.95 -16.25
N GLN A 545 -8.22 31.47 -15.88
CA GLN A 545 -7.37 32.11 -14.86
C GLN A 545 -6.07 32.67 -15.44
N PRO A 546 -6.04 33.95 -15.89
CA PRO A 546 -4.82 34.57 -16.39
C PRO A 546 -3.77 34.73 -15.28
N ASN A 547 -2.49 34.84 -15.66
CA ASN A 547 -1.34 34.97 -14.74
C ASN A 547 -1.17 33.77 -13.78
N THR A 548 -1.54 32.58 -14.21
CA THR A 548 -1.38 31.33 -13.43
C THR A 548 -0.54 30.33 -14.20
N TRP A 549 -0.04 29.30 -13.51
CA TRP A 549 0.73 28.23 -14.14
C TRP A 549 0.63 26.94 -13.32
N SER A 550 0.94 25.80 -13.95
CA SER A 550 1.03 24.51 -13.28
C SER A 550 1.96 23.58 -14.02
N GLN A 551 2.47 22.55 -13.34
CA GLN A 551 3.17 21.45 -14.00
C GLN A 551 2.25 20.75 -15.00
N LYS A 552 2.72 20.59 -16.25
CA LYS A 552 1.99 19.90 -17.32
C LYS A 552 2.42 18.43 -17.44
N TYR A 553 2.51 17.74 -16.30
CA TYR A 553 3.06 16.38 -16.21
C TYR A 553 2.33 15.36 -17.08
N ASN A 554 1.04 15.56 -17.42
CA ASN A 554 0.30 14.64 -18.28
C ASN A 554 0.79 14.63 -19.74
N LEU A 555 1.53 15.65 -20.18
CA LEU A 555 2.15 15.67 -21.52
C LEU A 555 3.15 14.53 -21.72
N VAL A 556 3.68 13.94 -20.64
CA VAL A 556 4.65 12.84 -20.72
C VAL A 556 4.09 11.65 -21.52
N TRP A 557 2.79 11.41 -21.46
CA TRP A 557 2.16 10.28 -22.14
C TRP A 557 2.00 10.48 -23.65
N ASP A 558 1.84 11.73 -24.13
CA ASP A 558 1.88 12.05 -25.57
C ASP A 558 3.20 11.57 -26.19
N ARG A 559 4.31 11.88 -25.49
CA ARG A 559 5.66 11.45 -25.85
C ARG A 559 5.85 9.94 -25.71
N LEU A 560 5.51 9.38 -24.55
CA LEU A 560 5.76 7.96 -24.25
C LEU A 560 4.96 7.03 -25.14
N LEU A 561 3.75 7.40 -25.55
CA LEU A 561 2.94 6.64 -26.49
C LEU A 561 3.32 6.95 -27.94
N GLY A 562 3.88 8.13 -28.22
CA GLY A 562 4.28 8.56 -29.56
C GLY A 562 3.07 9.02 -30.37
N LEU A 563 2.13 9.70 -29.71
CA LEU A 563 0.87 10.18 -30.28
C LEU A 563 1.10 11.45 -31.11
N ASN A 564 2.07 12.28 -30.69
CA ASN A 564 2.49 13.52 -31.37
C ASN A 564 1.32 14.51 -31.55
N LEU A 565 0.49 14.66 -30.51
CA LEU A 565 -0.64 15.59 -30.49
C LEU A 565 -0.18 17.03 -30.27
N PHE A 566 0.80 17.23 -29.38
CA PHE A 566 1.29 18.54 -29.02
C PHE A 566 2.63 18.83 -29.71
N PRO A 567 2.85 20.06 -30.22
CA PRO A 567 4.15 20.41 -30.75
C PRO A 567 5.20 20.41 -29.64
N SER A 568 6.43 19.97 -29.95
CA SER A 568 7.51 19.88 -28.96
C SER A 568 7.86 21.21 -28.29
N SER A 569 7.48 22.33 -28.91
CA SER A 569 7.63 23.67 -28.34
C SER A 569 6.88 23.83 -27.01
N VAL A 570 5.73 23.18 -26.84
CA VAL A 570 4.95 23.22 -25.58
C VAL A 570 5.81 22.77 -24.40
N ALA A 571 6.42 21.59 -24.52
CA ALA A 571 7.27 21.02 -23.47
C ALA A 571 8.52 21.87 -23.22
N THR A 572 9.16 22.41 -24.27
CA THR A 572 10.36 23.24 -24.10
C THR A 572 10.07 24.61 -23.51
N GLU A 573 8.92 25.22 -23.82
CA GLU A 573 8.48 26.49 -23.24
C GLU A 573 8.13 26.33 -21.76
N GLU A 574 7.35 25.30 -21.40
CA GLU A 574 7.05 24.97 -20.00
C GLU A 574 8.32 24.71 -19.20
N MET A 575 9.27 23.89 -19.71
CA MET A 575 10.54 23.66 -19.01
C MET A 575 11.37 24.93 -18.84
N ALA A 576 11.40 25.82 -19.83
CA ALA A 576 12.10 27.09 -19.71
C ALA A 576 11.49 27.96 -18.61
N TYR A 577 10.16 27.96 -18.50
CA TYR A 577 9.44 28.65 -17.44
C TYR A 577 9.66 28.01 -16.06
N TYR A 578 9.58 26.68 -15.93
CA TYR A 578 9.79 25.97 -14.67
C TYR A 578 11.17 26.22 -14.05
N ARG A 579 12.22 26.36 -14.87
CA ARG A 579 13.56 26.74 -14.40
C ARG A 579 13.56 28.04 -13.60
N THR A 580 12.65 28.96 -13.89
CA THR A 580 12.49 30.23 -13.15
C THR A 580 11.72 30.10 -11.84
N LYS A 581 11.10 28.93 -11.60
CA LYS A 581 10.22 28.63 -10.45
C LYS A 581 10.78 27.58 -9.49
N MET A 582 11.99 27.09 -9.75
CA MET A 582 12.64 26.11 -8.89
C MET A 582 12.91 26.68 -7.51
N HIS A 583 12.59 25.89 -6.48
CA HIS A 583 13.05 26.11 -5.11
C HIS A 583 14.18 25.14 -4.77
N GLY A 584 14.73 25.25 -3.55
CA GLY A 584 15.86 24.44 -3.11
C GLY A 584 15.60 22.93 -3.08
N TYR A 585 14.34 22.53 -2.92
CA TYR A 585 13.95 21.13 -2.76
C TYR A 585 13.01 20.61 -3.85
N GLY A 586 12.64 21.42 -4.83
CA GLY A 586 11.78 20.97 -5.93
C GLY A 586 11.15 22.09 -6.73
N LEU A 587 10.34 21.70 -7.72
CA LEU A 587 9.44 22.53 -8.48
C LEU A 587 8.05 22.49 -7.83
N PRO A 588 7.45 23.61 -7.41
CA PRO A 588 6.06 23.63 -6.94
C PRO A 588 5.09 23.03 -7.96
N LEU A 589 3.99 22.44 -7.48
CA LEU A 589 2.97 21.85 -8.36
C LEU A 589 2.36 22.90 -9.29
N ASP A 590 2.07 24.08 -8.74
CA ASP A 590 1.49 25.23 -9.42
C ASP A 590 1.69 26.50 -8.57
N ASN A 591 1.09 27.62 -8.99
CA ASN A 591 1.22 28.90 -8.30
C ASN A 591 0.36 29.09 -7.05
N ARG A 592 -0.41 28.08 -6.61
CA ARG A 592 -1.29 28.20 -5.43
C ARG A 592 -0.53 28.00 -4.13
N ARG A 593 0.50 27.15 -4.12
CA ARG A 593 1.24 26.71 -2.92
C ARG A 593 2.67 26.30 -3.27
N ASP A 594 3.56 26.33 -2.29
CA ASP A 594 4.96 25.94 -2.43
C ASP A 594 5.21 24.43 -2.27
N TYR A 595 4.16 23.62 -2.09
CA TYR A 595 4.31 22.17 -2.07
C TYR A 595 4.31 21.58 -3.47
N THR A 596 4.72 20.31 -3.58
CA THR A 596 4.75 19.57 -4.83
C THR A 596 4.43 18.10 -4.64
N LYS A 597 4.42 17.35 -5.74
CA LYS A 597 4.46 15.89 -5.70
C LYS A 597 5.68 15.31 -6.42
N LEU A 598 6.38 14.42 -5.72
CA LEU A 598 7.64 13.82 -6.17
C LEU A 598 7.48 13.12 -7.53
N ASP A 599 6.44 12.31 -7.70
CA ASP A 599 6.20 11.60 -8.95
C ASP A 599 5.91 12.55 -10.11
N TRP A 600 5.09 13.59 -9.90
CA TRP A 600 4.82 14.62 -10.90
C TRP A 600 6.05 15.40 -11.32
N GLU A 601 6.96 15.71 -10.39
CA GLU A 601 8.23 16.33 -10.74
C GLU A 601 9.06 15.45 -11.68
N ILE A 602 9.15 14.13 -11.43
CA ILE A 602 9.90 13.23 -12.32
C ILE A 602 9.23 13.10 -13.69
N TRP A 603 7.89 13.17 -13.76
CA TRP A 603 7.16 13.19 -15.03
C TRP A 603 7.44 14.48 -15.80
N THR A 604 7.39 15.62 -15.13
CA THR A 604 7.73 16.95 -15.66
C THR A 604 9.18 16.99 -16.16
N ALA A 605 10.13 16.46 -15.38
CA ALA A 605 11.54 16.32 -15.72
C ALA A 605 11.78 15.49 -17.00
N THR A 606 10.82 14.65 -17.38
CA THR A 606 10.93 13.74 -18.54
C THR A 606 10.44 14.36 -19.85
N LEU A 607 9.68 15.47 -19.80
CA LEU A 607 8.91 16.00 -20.94
C LEU A 607 9.74 16.26 -22.21
N THR A 608 10.93 16.84 -22.08
CA THR A 608 11.77 17.23 -23.24
C THR A 608 12.68 16.12 -23.73
N GLY A 609 12.86 15.05 -22.94
CA GLY A 609 13.85 14.01 -23.17
C GLY A 609 15.30 14.42 -22.93
N LYS A 610 15.59 15.69 -22.61
CA LYS A 610 16.96 16.18 -22.38
C LYS A 610 17.45 15.80 -20.99
N ARG A 611 18.72 15.41 -20.90
CA ARG A 611 19.39 15.03 -19.65
C ARG A 611 19.43 16.19 -18.65
N ASP A 612 19.80 17.38 -19.13
CA ASP A 612 19.96 18.59 -18.33
C ASP A 612 18.63 19.06 -17.72
N ASP A 613 17.54 19.03 -18.50
CA ASP A 613 16.19 19.31 -17.98
C ASP A 613 15.78 18.31 -16.90
N PHE A 614 16.12 17.04 -17.08
CA PHE A 614 15.81 15.99 -16.11
C PHE A 614 16.56 16.18 -14.79
N GLU A 615 17.88 16.42 -14.85
CA GLU A 615 18.71 16.65 -13.67
C GLU A 615 18.35 17.94 -12.93
N THR A 616 17.96 18.99 -13.66
CA THR A 616 17.56 20.28 -13.06
C THR A 616 16.41 20.13 -12.07
N ILE A 617 15.43 19.26 -12.35
CA ILE A 617 14.32 18.99 -11.44
C ILE A 617 14.67 17.88 -10.44
N LEU A 618 15.39 16.84 -10.87
CA LEU A 618 15.75 15.70 -10.01
C LEU A 618 16.67 16.10 -8.84
N ASP A 619 17.66 16.96 -9.06
CA ASP A 619 18.67 17.26 -8.05
C ASP A 619 18.07 17.91 -6.78
N PRO A 620 17.15 18.89 -6.89
CA PRO A 620 16.39 19.39 -5.74
C PRO A 620 15.55 18.31 -5.02
N VAL A 621 14.95 17.36 -5.75
CA VAL A 621 14.25 16.21 -5.13
C VAL A 621 15.22 15.37 -4.29
N ILE A 622 16.46 15.18 -4.74
CA ILE A 622 17.48 14.49 -3.94
C ILE A 622 17.88 15.31 -2.72
N ALA A 623 17.99 16.63 -2.83
CA ALA A 623 18.21 17.50 -1.68
C ALA A 623 17.09 17.34 -0.64
N PHE A 624 15.82 17.32 -1.07
CA PHE A 624 14.67 17.03 -0.20
C PHE A 624 14.87 15.72 0.57
N LEU A 625 15.11 14.62 -0.15
CA LEU A 625 15.27 13.31 0.47
C LEU A 625 16.45 13.26 1.43
N ASN A 626 17.52 13.97 1.11
CA ASN A 626 18.73 14.03 1.91
C ASN A 626 18.55 14.90 3.17
N GLU A 627 17.74 15.95 3.14
CA GLU A 627 17.72 17.01 4.16
C GLU A 627 16.40 17.11 4.94
N THR A 628 15.35 16.43 4.50
CA THR A 628 14.05 16.47 5.17
C THR A 628 14.15 16.12 6.67
N PRO A 629 13.55 16.93 7.56
CA PRO A 629 13.53 16.62 8.99
C PRO A 629 12.62 15.42 9.30
N ASP A 630 11.71 15.08 8.40
CA ASP A 630 10.72 14.03 8.59
C ASP A 630 11.34 12.65 8.31
N ARG A 631 11.46 11.83 9.34
CA ARG A 631 12.05 10.49 9.24
C ARG A 631 11.02 9.44 8.84
N ASN A 632 10.35 9.65 7.70
CA ASN A 632 9.28 8.80 7.21
C ASN A 632 9.70 8.11 5.90
N PRO A 633 9.08 6.99 5.48
CA PRO A 633 9.27 6.48 4.13
C PRO A 633 9.00 7.59 3.11
N MET A 634 9.72 7.57 1.98
CA MET A 634 9.76 8.64 1.00
C MET A 634 8.38 9.24 0.76
N SER A 635 8.22 10.50 1.16
CA SER A 635 6.97 11.23 0.96
C SER A 635 6.89 11.69 -0.49
N ASP A 636 5.70 11.54 -1.06
CA ASP A 636 5.38 12.05 -2.37
C ASP A 636 4.65 13.40 -2.32
N TRP A 637 4.37 13.97 -1.14
CA TRP A 637 3.77 15.31 -1.00
C TRP A 637 4.51 16.12 0.07
N TYR A 638 5.29 17.10 -0.38
CA TYR A 638 6.23 17.83 0.46
C TYR A 638 6.39 19.29 0.02
N ASP A 639 6.93 20.12 0.91
CA ASP A 639 7.21 21.54 0.70
C ASP A 639 8.57 21.74 0.02
N THR A 640 8.58 22.46 -1.11
CA THR A 640 9.77 22.67 -1.93
C THR A 640 10.75 23.73 -1.39
N VAL A 641 10.37 24.45 -0.34
CA VAL A 641 11.18 25.50 0.30
C VAL A 641 11.83 25.01 1.59
N ASN A 642 11.15 24.18 2.39
CA ASN A 642 11.63 23.75 3.71
C ASN A 642 11.78 22.23 3.89
N ALA A 643 11.55 21.43 2.83
CA ALA A 643 11.71 19.98 2.81
C ALA A 643 10.80 19.22 3.78
N LYS A 644 9.74 19.82 4.32
CA LYS A 644 8.80 19.11 5.21
C LYS A 644 7.74 18.35 4.43
N GLN A 645 7.47 17.14 4.87
CA GLN A 645 6.30 16.37 4.45
C GLN A 645 5.02 17.14 4.79
N GLN A 646 4.04 17.12 3.88
CA GLN A 646 2.73 17.73 4.10
C GLN A 646 1.71 16.75 4.70
N GLY A 647 1.77 15.47 4.32
CA GLY A 647 0.89 14.44 4.89
C GLY A 647 1.17 13.02 4.42
N PHE A 648 1.43 12.81 3.13
CA PHE A 648 1.55 11.47 2.56
C PHE A 648 2.89 10.80 2.84
N GLN A 649 2.87 9.48 3.07
CA GLN A 649 4.07 8.65 3.20
C GLN A 649 3.81 7.23 2.74
N ALA A 650 4.87 6.55 2.29
CA ALA A 650 4.85 5.14 1.89
C ALA A 650 3.81 4.77 0.81
N ARG A 651 3.38 5.72 -0.03
CA ARG A 651 2.40 5.47 -1.09
C ARG A 651 3.02 4.75 -2.29
N SER A 652 2.19 4.01 -3.04
CA SER A 652 2.63 3.32 -4.27
C SER A 652 2.96 4.29 -5.42
N VAL A 653 2.47 5.53 -5.37
CA VAL A 653 2.65 6.55 -6.43
C VAL A 653 4.11 6.81 -6.79
N VAL A 654 5.05 6.57 -5.86
CA VAL A 654 6.49 6.70 -6.11
C VAL A 654 7.03 5.72 -7.16
N GLY A 655 6.23 4.74 -7.58
CA GLY A 655 6.48 3.95 -8.79
C GLY A 655 6.63 4.83 -10.05
N GLY A 656 6.12 6.06 -10.00
CA GLY A 656 6.19 7.07 -11.05
C GLY A 656 7.61 7.49 -11.38
N VAL A 657 8.56 7.28 -10.46
CA VAL A 657 10.00 7.47 -10.70
C VAL A 657 10.48 6.69 -11.93
N PHE A 658 9.90 5.53 -12.22
CA PHE A 658 10.28 4.69 -13.35
C PHE A 658 9.75 5.19 -14.70
N ILE A 659 8.98 6.28 -14.75
CA ILE A 659 8.46 6.81 -16.02
C ILE A 659 9.59 7.20 -16.98
N LYS A 660 10.71 7.72 -16.45
CA LYS A 660 11.88 8.05 -17.28
C LYS A 660 12.47 6.82 -17.97
N MET A 661 12.39 5.63 -17.34
CA MET A 661 12.86 4.40 -17.95
C MET A 661 11.97 3.95 -19.13
N LEU A 662 10.68 4.29 -19.12
CA LEU A 662 9.77 4.04 -20.26
C LEU A 662 10.09 4.91 -21.49
N ASP A 663 10.75 6.06 -21.29
CA ASP A 663 11.27 6.94 -22.35
C ASP A 663 12.58 6.39 -22.99
N THR A 664 13.03 5.20 -22.60
CA THR A 664 14.27 4.59 -23.10
C THR A 664 14.05 3.18 -23.66
N PRO A 665 14.96 2.65 -24.50
CA PRO A 665 14.87 1.26 -24.94
C PRO A 665 14.94 0.21 -23.81
N PHE A 666 15.33 0.58 -22.59
CA PHE A 666 15.45 -0.36 -21.47
C PHE A 666 14.14 -1.02 -21.09
N TRP A 667 12.99 -0.39 -21.30
CA TRP A 667 11.71 -1.03 -20.98
C TRP A 667 11.54 -2.36 -21.70
N LYS A 668 12.04 -2.50 -22.94
CA LYS A 668 12.02 -3.78 -23.68
C LYS A 668 12.81 -4.86 -22.98
N LYS A 669 13.98 -4.51 -22.42
CA LYS A 669 14.85 -5.43 -21.68
C LYS A 669 14.13 -5.96 -20.44
N TYR A 670 13.47 -5.09 -19.67
CA TYR A 670 12.84 -5.49 -18.41
C TYR A 670 11.46 -6.11 -18.59
N ALA A 671 10.59 -5.54 -19.43
CA ALA A 671 9.28 -6.13 -19.72
C ALA A 671 9.41 -7.54 -20.34
N ALA A 672 10.44 -7.80 -21.16
CA ALA A 672 10.68 -9.13 -21.71
C ALA A 672 11.12 -10.19 -20.67
N ARG A 673 11.51 -9.78 -19.45
CA ARG A 673 11.79 -10.70 -18.35
C ARG A 673 10.53 -11.27 -17.74
N ASP A 674 9.38 -10.60 -17.92
CA ASP A 674 8.10 -11.14 -17.51
C ASP A 674 7.80 -12.42 -18.30
N LYS A 675 7.97 -13.57 -17.64
CA LYS A 675 7.65 -14.89 -18.18
C LYS A 675 6.36 -15.45 -17.58
N ASN A 676 5.62 -14.65 -16.82
CA ASN A 676 4.40 -15.10 -16.18
C ASN A 676 3.33 -15.33 -17.26
N THR A 677 2.61 -16.44 -17.18
CA THR A 677 1.64 -16.86 -18.19
C THR A 677 0.21 -16.47 -17.83
N ALA A 678 0.03 -15.41 -17.05
CA ALA A 678 -1.26 -15.05 -16.49
C ALA A 678 -2.26 -14.74 -17.60
N LYS A 679 -3.36 -15.50 -17.62
CA LYS A 679 -4.42 -15.43 -18.62
C LYS A 679 -5.72 -15.94 -18.02
N ASN A 680 -6.84 -15.50 -18.57
CA ASN A 680 -8.18 -15.98 -18.17
C ASN A 680 -8.47 -15.77 -16.68
N TRP A 681 -8.26 -14.54 -16.19
CA TRP A 681 -8.73 -14.12 -14.87
C TRP A 681 -10.20 -14.49 -14.66
N ALA A 682 -10.52 -14.86 -13.42
CA ALA A 682 -11.88 -15.15 -13.01
C ALA A 682 -12.73 -13.88 -13.12
N LYS A 683 -14.01 -14.06 -13.44
CA LYS A 683 -14.99 -12.98 -13.34
C LYS A 683 -15.08 -12.48 -11.91
N LEU A 684 -15.50 -11.22 -11.76
CA LEU A 684 -15.80 -10.65 -10.45
C LEU A 684 -16.74 -11.59 -9.67
N PRO A 685 -16.42 -11.94 -8.40
CA PRO A 685 -17.30 -12.77 -7.60
C PRO A 685 -18.64 -12.08 -7.36
N VAL A 686 -19.73 -12.86 -7.36
CA VAL A 686 -21.04 -12.37 -6.96
C VAL A 686 -21.07 -12.26 -5.44
N PRO A 687 -21.41 -11.09 -4.86
CA PRO A 687 -21.59 -10.97 -3.42
C PRO A 687 -22.67 -11.94 -2.92
N PRO A 688 -22.53 -12.50 -1.71
CA PRO A 688 -23.54 -13.36 -1.14
C PRO A 688 -24.88 -12.64 -0.98
N LYS A 689 -25.98 -13.38 -1.05
CA LYS A 689 -27.32 -12.82 -0.81
C LYS A 689 -27.52 -12.62 0.69
N LEU A 690 -27.85 -11.39 1.07
CA LEU A 690 -28.27 -11.04 2.42
C LEU A 690 -29.80 -11.04 2.52
N THR A 691 -30.35 -11.94 3.33
CA THR A 691 -31.79 -11.99 3.61
C THR A 691 -32.04 -11.38 4.99
N PRO A 692 -32.83 -10.29 5.10
CA PRO A 692 -33.03 -9.63 6.38
C PRO A 692 -33.72 -10.54 7.41
N ILE A 693 -33.13 -10.62 8.59
CA ILE A 693 -33.73 -11.16 9.83
C ILE A 693 -34.27 -9.99 10.66
N LEU A 694 -33.41 -8.99 10.88
CA LEU A 694 -33.75 -7.67 11.38
C LEU A 694 -33.42 -6.65 10.28
N PRO A 695 -34.43 -6.08 9.60
CA PRO A 695 -34.21 -5.12 8.51
C PRO A 695 -33.52 -3.84 8.96
N ILE A 696 -32.65 -3.32 8.09
CA ILE A 696 -32.14 -1.94 8.15
C ILE A 696 -33.19 -0.94 7.61
N SER A 697 -33.00 0.35 7.88
CA SER A 697 -33.95 1.42 7.59
C SER A 697 -34.36 1.51 6.11
N THR A 698 -33.46 1.19 5.18
CA THR A 698 -33.72 1.20 3.73
C THR A 698 -34.55 0.02 3.25
N GLN A 699 -34.61 -1.06 4.03
CA GLN A 699 -35.37 -2.27 3.69
C GLN A 699 -36.79 -2.22 4.25
N LYS A 700 -36.94 -1.85 5.52
CA LYS A 700 -38.23 -1.74 6.20
C LYS A 700 -38.09 -0.88 7.46
N ALA A 701 -39.12 -0.08 7.76
CA ALA A 701 -39.21 0.59 9.05
C ALA A 701 -39.42 -0.45 10.18
N VAL A 702 -38.54 -0.43 11.17
CA VAL A 702 -38.60 -1.28 12.38
C VAL A 702 -38.37 -0.38 13.58
N ASP A 703 -39.22 -0.50 14.59
CA ASP A 703 -39.09 0.29 15.81
C ASP A 703 -37.94 -0.21 16.68
N TRP A 704 -37.14 0.74 17.17
CA TRP A 704 -36.09 0.54 18.14
C TRP A 704 -36.40 1.34 19.39
N ARG A 705 -36.03 0.79 20.55
CA ARG A 705 -35.98 1.55 21.80
C ARG A 705 -34.68 2.35 21.82
N TYR A 706 -34.70 3.62 22.21
CA TYR A 706 -33.49 4.44 22.24
C TYR A 706 -33.49 5.52 23.33
N VAL A 707 -32.29 5.96 23.71
CA VAL A 707 -32.00 7.11 24.56
C VAL A 707 -30.75 7.84 24.04
N ASP A 708 -30.64 9.12 24.36
CA ASP A 708 -29.50 10.00 24.04
C ASP A 708 -28.74 10.47 25.29
N ALA A 709 -29.10 9.94 26.45
CA ALA A 709 -28.35 10.05 27.70
C ALA A 709 -27.76 8.69 28.06
N THR A 710 -26.61 8.70 28.72
CA THR A 710 -25.90 7.47 29.12
C THR A 710 -26.82 6.56 29.93
N PRO A 711 -27.09 5.33 29.47
CA PRO A 711 -27.97 4.40 30.17
C PRO A 711 -27.28 3.78 31.38
N GLY A 712 -28.07 3.12 32.24
CA GLY A 712 -27.53 2.39 33.39
C GLY A 712 -26.64 1.20 33.01
N ASP A 713 -25.87 0.72 33.98
CA ASP A 713 -24.96 -0.42 33.78
C ASP A 713 -25.67 -1.65 33.20
N GLY A 714 -24.99 -2.34 32.29
CA GLY A 714 -25.52 -3.55 31.66
C GLY A 714 -26.65 -3.32 30.66
N TRP A 715 -26.83 -2.09 30.15
CA TRP A 715 -27.83 -1.74 29.14
C TRP A 715 -27.85 -2.67 27.91
N SER A 716 -26.70 -3.22 27.53
CA SER A 716 -26.58 -4.14 26.39
C SER A 716 -27.05 -5.58 26.69
N ASN A 717 -27.27 -5.93 27.96
CA ASN A 717 -27.67 -7.27 28.37
C ASN A 717 -29.13 -7.57 28.00
N ALA A 718 -29.44 -8.84 27.72
CA ALA A 718 -30.79 -9.25 27.32
C ALA A 718 -31.86 -9.01 28.40
N ALA A 719 -31.49 -8.98 29.68
CA ALA A 719 -32.40 -8.78 30.82
C ALA A 719 -32.58 -7.32 31.25
N PHE A 720 -31.91 -6.36 30.58
CA PHE A 720 -32.02 -4.96 30.94
C PHE A 720 -33.41 -4.39 30.62
N ASP A 721 -34.01 -3.70 31.60
CA ASP A 721 -35.30 -3.04 31.48
C ASP A 721 -35.18 -1.67 30.79
N ASP A 722 -35.55 -1.63 29.52
CA ASP A 722 -35.62 -0.42 28.69
C ASP A 722 -37.07 0.03 28.45
N SER A 723 -38.03 -0.39 29.30
CA SER A 723 -39.44 0.00 29.15
C SER A 723 -39.68 1.51 29.18
N ASN A 724 -38.78 2.27 29.81
CA ASN A 724 -38.82 3.73 29.89
C ASN A 724 -38.07 4.44 28.74
N TRP A 725 -37.50 3.71 27.78
CA TRP A 725 -36.81 4.31 26.63
C TRP A 725 -37.80 4.79 25.58
N ASN A 726 -37.39 5.77 24.78
CA ASN A 726 -38.20 6.24 23.65
C ASN A 726 -38.31 5.14 22.58
N VAL A 727 -39.36 5.17 21.76
CA VAL A 727 -39.56 4.20 20.66
C VAL A 727 -39.71 4.97 19.35
N ALA A 728 -38.90 4.65 18.35
CA ALA A 728 -38.98 5.24 17.02
C ALA A 728 -38.37 4.31 15.95
N PRO A 729 -38.72 4.48 14.66
CA PRO A 729 -38.18 3.64 13.60
C PRO A 729 -36.66 3.84 13.37
N ALA A 730 -35.96 2.76 13.00
CA ALA A 730 -34.52 2.74 12.70
C ALA A 730 -34.11 3.67 11.54
N GLY A 731 -32.84 4.08 11.51
CA GLY A 731 -32.34 5.14 10.64
C GLY A 731 -32.33 6.46 11.39
N PHE A 732 -31.49 6.54 12.43
CA PHE A 732 -31.36 7.69 13.31
C PHE A 732 -30.29 8.63 12.75
N GLY A 733 -30.60 9.90 12.51
CA GLY A 733 -29.59 10.82 12.00
C GLY A 733 -30.07 12.19 11.55
N GLU A 734 -29.14 12.98 11.02
CA GLU A 734 -29.32 14.30 10.42
C GLU A 734 -28.15 14.53 9.43
N GLY A 735 -28.42 15.02 8.22
CA GLY A 735 -27.38 15.25 7.21
C GLY A 735 -27.15 14.07 6.25
N ASP A 736 -25.90 13.80 5.89
CA ASP A 736 -25.52 12.63 5.08
C ASP A 736 -25.97 11.33 5.78
N ASN A 737 -26.77 10.55 5.07
CA ASN A 737 -27.33 9.29 5.56
C ASN A 737 -26.48 8.07 5.22
N ARG A 738 -25.30 8.25 4.60
CA ARG A 738 -24.34 7.19 4.26
C ARG A 738 -24.94 6.06 3.41
N GLY A 739 -25.85 6.42 2.49
CA GLY A 739 -26.61 5.47 1.67
C GLY A 739 -27.81 4.84 2.37
N GLY A 740 -28.16 5.34 3.55
CA GLY A 740 -29.28 4.96 4.38
C GLY A 740 -30.56 5.72 4.12
N GLN A 741 -31.50 5.60 5.06
CA GLN A 741 -32.71 6.41 5.10
C GLN A 741 -32.92 6.92 6.52
N ILE A 742 -32.82 8.24 6.69
CA ILE A 742 -33.15 8.88 7.97
C ILE A 742 -34.66 8.80 8.17
N ARG A 743 -35.08 8.09 9.22
CA ARG A 743 -36.49 7.96 9.64
C ARG A 743 -36.75 8.65 10.98
N THR A 744 -35.72 8.75 11.83
CA THR A 744 -35.79 9.39 13.13
C THR A 744 -34.68 10.45 13.26
N PRO A 745 -35.01 11.71 13.55
CA PRO A 745 -33.98 12.70 13.83
C PRO A 745 -33.20 12.37 15.11
N TRP A 746 -31.87 12.46 15.03
CA TRP A 746 -30.96 12.39 16.18
C TRP A 746 -30.02 13.59 16.12
N LYS A 747 -29.73 14.25 17.26
CA LYS A 747 -28.96 15.50 17.30
C LYS A 747 -27.90 15.62 18.39
N THR A 748 -27.78 14.61 19.24
CA THR A 748 -26.85 14.59 20.36
C THR A 748 -25.55 13.89 19.96
N LYS A 749 -24.56 13.91 20.85
CA LYS A 749 -23.28 13.22 20.64
C LYS A 749 -23.37 11.71 20.72
N ASP A 750 -24.37 11.20 21.43
CA ASP A 750 -24.48 9.77 21.68
C ASP A 750 -25.91 9.32 21.50
N ILE A 751 -26.06 8.11 20.95
CA ILE A 751 -27.33 7.38 20.92
C ILE A 751 -27.09 5.94 21.32
N TRP A 752 -27.93 5.45 22.23
CA TRP A 752 -28.03 4.04 22.58
C TRP A 752 -29.37 3.53 22.08
N MET A 753 -29.35 2.43 21.33
CA MET A 753 -30.54 1.85 20.74
C MET A 753 -30.57 0.34 20.94
N ARG A 754 -31.76 -0.23 21.16
CA ARG A 754 -31.99 -1.66 21.39
C ARG A 754 -33.23 -2.15 20.67
N THR A 755 -33.18 -3.39 20.20
CA THR A 755 -34.37 -4.12 19.73
C THR A 755 -34.14 -5.62 19.82
N THR A 756 -35.17 -6.40 19.50
CA THR A 756 -35.10 -7.87 19.49
C THR A 756 -35.14 -8.44 18.09
N PHE A 757 -34.61 -9.66 17.93
CA PHE A 757 -34.74 -10.41 16.68
C PHE A 757 -34.77 -11.92 16.92
N ASP A 758 -35.48 -12.62 16.04
CA ASP A 758 -35.64 -14.07 16.05
C ASP A 758 -34.93 -14.68 14.85
N LEU A 759 -34.00 -15.62 15.10
CA LEU A 759 -33.29 -16.32 14.04
C LEU A 759 -34.16 -17.37 13.32
N GLY A 760 -35.16 -17.90 14.02
CA GLY A 760 -35.96 -19.01 13.53
C GLY A 760 -35.09 -20.24 13.22
N LYS A 761 -35.02 -20.63 11.94
CA LYS A 761 -34.27 -21.81 11.45
C LYS A 761 -32.89 -21.46 10.87
N VAL A 762 -32.49 -20.19 10.88
CA VAL A 762 -31.20 -19.78 10.34
C VAL A 762 -30.08 -20.30 11.22
N SER A 763 -29.08 -20.96 10.63
CA SER A 763 -27.87 -21.36 11.35
C SER A 763 -27.11 -20.12 11.84
N ALA A 764 -26.73 -20.11 13.12
CA ALA A 764 -26.00 -19.01 13.75
C ALA A 764 -24.72 -18.61 12.97
N GLU A 765 -24.04 -19.57 12.33
CA GLU A 765 -22.83 -19.36 11.52
C GLU A 765 -23.10 -18.53 10.24
N ASN A 766 -24.34 -18.54 9.76
CA ASN A 766 -24.77 -17.78 8.58
C ASN A 766 -25.31 -16.39 8.93
N VAL A 767 -25.33 -16.02 10.21
CA VAL A 767 -25.81 -14.71 10.65
C VAL A 767 -24.71 -13.67 10.44
N ARG A 768 -25.09 -12.49 9.93
CA ARG A 768 -24.23 -11.31 9.83
C ARG A 768 -24.91 -10.11 10.44
N LEU A 769 -24.09 -9.23 11.01
CA LEU A 769 -24.48 -7.89 11.38
C LEU A 769 -24.33 -6.98 10.16
N ILE A 770 -25.32 -6.14 9.92
CA ILE A 770 -25.25 -5.02 8.98
C ILE A 770 -25.24 -3.74 9.82
N LEU A 771 -24.30 -2.84 9.57
CA LEU A 771 -24.14 -1.61 10.35
C LEU A 771 -23.74 -0.45 9.44
N ALA A 772 -24.41 0.70 9.62
CA ALA A 772 -24.00 2.01 9.12
C ALA A 772 -23.94 2.99 10.30
N HIS A 773 -22.88 3.77 10.37
CA HIS A 773 -22.59 4.66 11.48
C HIS A 773 -21.72 5.83 11.02
N ASP A 774 -21.85 7.00 11.65
CA ASP A 774 -21.06 8.17 11.27
C ASP A 774 -19.71 8.28 11.98
N ASP A 775 -19.59 7.78 13.21
CA ASP A 775 -18.35 7.83 13.98
C ASP A 775 -18.21 6.54 14.81
N GLY A 776 -17.63 6.57 16.01
CA GLY A 776 -17.42 5.36 16.81
C GLY A 776 -18.72 4.60 17.10
N ALA A 777 -18.76 3.30 16.79
CA ALA A 777 -19.90 2.43 17.06
C ALA A 777 -19.51 1.16 17.81
N GLU A 778 -20.33 0.79 18.79
CA GLU A 778 -20.27 -0.49 19.50
C GLU A 778 -21.59 -1.22 19.34
N VAL A 779 -21.52 -2.48 18.87
CA VAL A 779 -22.69 -3.34 18.73
C VAL A 779 -22.53 -4.54 19.62
N TYR A 780 -23.54 -4.79 20.45
CA TYR A 780 -23.64 -5.90 21.35
C TYR A 780 -24.81 -6.80 20.93
N ILE A 781 -24.60 -8.12 21.03
CA ILE A 781 -25.67 -9.11 20.87
C ILE A 781 -25.71 -9.97 22.12
N ASN A 782 -26.87 -10.01 22.76
CA ASN A 782 -27.08 -10.69 24.04
C ASN A 782 -26.06 -10.29 25.13
N GLY A 783 -25.67 -9.01 25.18
CA GLY A 783 -24.68 -8.47 26.12
C GLY A 783 -23.21 -8.73 25.76
N ILE A 784 -22.93 -9.43 24.65
CA ILE A 784 -21.57 -9.71 24.19
C ILE A 784 -21.21 -8.75 23.07
N LEU A 785 -20.07 -8.08 23.15
CA LEU A 785 -19.56 -7.19 22.11
C LEU A 785 -19.38 -7.98 20.80
N ALA A 786 -20.16 -7.61 19.79
CA ALA A 786 -20.15 -8.19 18.45
C ALA A 786 -19.23 -7.42 17.51
N VAL A 787 -19.30 -6.09 17.52
CA VAL A 787 -18.47 -5.22 16.68
C VAL A 787 -18.09 -3.97 17.47
N HIS A 788 -16.83 -3.58 17.34
CA HIS A 788 -16.36 -2.24 17.67
C HIS A 788 -15.80 -1.64 16.37
N ALA A 789 -16.47 -0.61 15.86
CA ALA A 789 -16.18 0.02 14.58
C ALA A 789 -15.80 1.49 14.83
N PRO A 790 -14.50 1.85 14.67
CA PRO A 790 -14.07 3.24 14.81
C PRO A 790 -14.39 4.06 13.55
N GLY A 791 -14.75 5.34 13.73
CA GLY A 791 -14.97 6.31 12.65
C GLY A 791 -16.18 6.01 11.75
N ALA A 792 -16.38 6.80 10.69
CA ALA A 792 -17.53 6.68 9.81
C ALA A 792 -17.51 5.46 8.88
N ALA A 793 -18.68 4.86 8.66
CA ALA A 793 -18.92 3.92 7.58
C ALA A 793 -20.40 3.89 7.14
N GLY A 794 -20.62 3.84 5.82
CA GLY A 794 -21.88 3.33 5.26
C GLY A 794 -22.09 1.84 5.57
N TYR A 795 -23.16 1.25 5.05
CA TYR A 795 -23.50 -0.14 5.36
C TYR A 795 -22.37 -1.12 5.04
N ASP A 796 -21.82 -1.74 6.09
CA ASP A 796 -20.90 -2.87 5.97
C ASP A 796 -21.48 -4.12 6.64
N THR A 797 -21.00 -5.27 6.21
CA THR A 797 -21.41 -6.58 6.70
C THR A 797 -20.31 -7.19 7.55
N TYR A 798 -20.64 -7.50 8.81
CA TYR A 798 -19.70 -8.03 9.79
C TYR A 798 -20.03 -9.48 10.11
N GLN A 799 -18.98 -10.31 10.10
CA GLN A 799 -19.07 -11.65 10.67
C GLN A 799 -19.06 -11.56 12.19
N LEU A 800 -19.98 -12.27 12.83
CA LEU A 800 -20.09 -12.27 14.28
C LEU A 800 -18.93 -13.05 14.91
N PRO A 801 -18.36 -12.59 16.04
CA PRO A 801 -17.39 -13.35 16.82
C PRO A 801 -17.96 -14.72 17.24
N LYS A 802 -17.10 -15.74 17.37
CA LYS A 802 -17.53 -17.09 17.80
C LYS A 802 -18.28 -17.09 19.14
N THR A 803 -17.90 -16.20 20.06
CA THR A 803 -18.57 -16.01 21.35
C THR A 803 -20.01 -15.51 21.20
N VAL A 804 -20.25 -14.62 20.24
CA VAL A 804 -21.59 -14.14 19.89
C VAL A 804 -22.38 -15.23 19.17
N ILE A 805 -21.77 -15.92 18.21
CA ILE A 805 -22.42 -17.03 17.50
C ILE A 805 -22.91 -18.10 18.49
N ALA A 806 -22.10 -18.41 19.52
CA ALA A 806 -22.46 -19.36 20.56
C ALA A 806 -23.57 -18.87 21.51
N SER A 807 -23.84 -17.57 21.60
CA SER A 807 -24.88 -17.00 22.45
C SER A 807 -26.24 -16.86 21.76
N LEU A 808 -26.27 -17.02 20.43
CA LEU A 808 -27.47 -16.84 19.62
C LEU A 808 -28.53 -17.94 19.88
N LYS A 809 -29.79 -17.51 19.98
CA LYS A 809 -30.97 -18.35 20.26
C LYS A 809 -31.94 -18.34 19.08
N ALA A 810 -32.85 -19.31 19.02
CA ALA A 810 -33.88 -19.34 17.98
C ALA A 810 -34.81 -18.11 18.05
N THR A 811 -35.12 -17.64 19.26
CA THR A 811 -35.95 -16.45 19.52
C THR A 811 -35.42 -15.64 20.69
N GLY A 812 -35.83 -14.37 20.77
CA GLY A 812 -35.58 -13.50 21.92
C GLY A 812 -34.11 -13.05 22.04
N ASN A 813 -33.39 -12.92 20.92
CA ASN A 813 -32.09 -12.28 20.94
C ASN A 813 -32.26 -10.77 21.05
N VAL A 814 -31.33 -10.11 21.72
CA VAL A 814 -31.28 -8.65 21.83
C VAL A 814 -30.06 -8.15 21.07
N ILE A 815 -30.27 -7.17 20.20
CA ILE A 815 -29.20 -6.33 19.65
C ILE A 815 -29.25 -4.98 20.36
N ALA A 816 -28.07 -4.49 20.73
CA ALA A 816 -27.90 -3.19 21.36
C ALA A 816 -26.75 -2.46 20.65
N VAL A 817 -26.94 -1.19 20.31
CA VAL A 817 -25.99 -0.39 19.54
C VAL A 817 -25.77 0.93 20.27
N HIS A 818 -24.51 1.32 20.42
CA HIS A 818 -24.10 2.66 20.80
C HIS A 818 -23.36 3.29 19.63
N VAL A 819 -23.72 4.51 19.27
CA VAL A 819 -22.96 5.34 18.32
C VAL A 819 -22.62 6.66 18.98
N HIS A 820 -21.35 7.02 18.88
CA HIS A 820 -20.77 8.31 19.26
C HIS A 820 -20.57 9.15 17.99
N ASP A 821 -20.85 10.45 18.05
CA ASP A 821 -20.66 11.47 17.02
C ASP A 821 -19.67 12.54 17.53
N ASP A 822 -18.54 12.68 16.84
CA ASP A 822 -17.50 13.69 17.10
C ASP A 822 -17.84 15.06 16.47
N GLY A 823 -18.90 15.12 15.65
CA GLY A 823 -19.57 16.32 15.17
C GLY A 823 -19.60 16.44 13.65
N GLY A 824 -20.76 16.81 13.09
CA GLY A 824 -20.94 17.01 11.66
C GLY A 824 -22.29 16.48 11.20
N ASP A 825 -22.27 15.73 10.08
CA ASP A 825 -23.35 14.80 9.73
C ASP A 825 -23.47 13.72 10.82
N ARG A 826 -24.57 12.96 10.84
CA ARG A 826 -24.74 11.86 11.80
C ARG A 826 -25.72 10.84 11.28
N TYR A 827 -25.37 9.57 11.46
CA TYR A 827 -26.19 8.46 11.07
C TYR A 827 -25.91 7.23 11.93
N ALA A 828 -26.95 6.49 12.28
CA ALA A 828 -26.86 5.22 12.97
C ALA A 828 -28.01 4.31 12.54
N ASP A 829 -27.66 3.15 12.00
CA ASP A 829 -28.61 2.11 11.61
C ASP A 829 -27.96 0.73 11.63
N ALA A 830 -28.72 -0.26 12.09
CA ALA A 830 -28.22 -1.62 12.25
C ALA A 830 -29.29 -2.65 11.90
N GLY A 831 -28.83 -3.82 11.44
CA GLY A 831 -29.69 -4.93 11.10
C GLY A 831 -28.97 -6.26 11.21
N ILE A 832 -29.74 -7.35 11.12
CA ILE A 832 -29.23 -8.72 11.14
C ILE A 832 -29.70 -9.38 9.86
N ALA A 833 -28.81 -10.10 9.17
CA ALA A 833 -29.14 -10.84 7.96
C ALA A 833 -28.63 -12.28 8.00
N ALA A 834 -29.37 -13.15 7.33
CA ALA A 834 -28.90 -14.47 6.94
C ALA A 834 -28.12 -14.36 5.63
N VAL A 835 -26.92 -14.94 5.59
CA VAL A 835 -26.11 -15.10 4.38
C VAL A 835 -26.47 -16.42 3.71
N SER A 836 -26.77 -16.36 2.42
CA SER A 836 -26.79 -17.52 1.54
C SER A 836 -25.90 -17.32 0.32
N LYS A 837 -25.32 -18.42 -0.17
CA LYS A 837 -24.58 -18.43 -1.44
C LYS A 837 -25.51 -18.26 -2.63
#